data_AF-A0A927CQT0-F1
#
_entry.id   AF-A0A927CQT0-F1
#
_cell.length_a   1.000
_cell.length_b   1.000
_cell.length_c   1.000
_cell.angle_alpha   90.00
_cell.angle_beta   90.00
_cell.angle_gamma   90.00
#
_symmetry.space_group_name_H-M   'P 1'
#
loop_
_entity.id
_entity.type
_entity.pdbx_description
1 polymer ?
#
loop_
_entity_poly.entity_id
_entity_poly.type
_entity_poly.pdbx_seq_one_letter_code
_entity_poly.pdbx_strand_id
1 'polypeptide(L)'
;MTGRLVPASLRVMAEREHTERLLNAFFRETGRFDPRLDREEARGLLPLALMDGTDGAPAWFAIRLKADGAVLAGTMRRYSAMGHHRYGDVFWHVKREAGEPGRSEASFRKLNGTRDVAVLLLEELASPGEGAGQGALASLLERIDSSIGNACAYLEASDPEERPLAETHGMERVRRSEQSMLLGHPFHPAPKSSQGFDENDKARYAPELGASFVLHYFAVDPALMRERLLEETAADADPHEVAAEARARLAPEHRRYALIPAHPWQAGYLLRQPEVRRLIETGRLVHLGELGSRVFPTSSVRTVWDARGAHMLKLPLHVRITHFLRVNPTEQLERTIEASRVLAKLGEEHPFGDAFHIVIEDGYRTMESDTIGGGLSADFGVVYRRNPAAPGRALEDRDSPMVVASLLEAHPARRETPLRAFIRLAATDHGTVADLRFAKKWLARYAEISLVPLLWLYAKHGVSMEAHVQNSLVALDRGWPARFFVRDLEGTSLSAERAGSLSGLPADHPALYADEEAWKRLAYYVLVNHFGHVVHAIAHAVDADELPLWRTVYETIRDSAFLEEADLRRMGLFDDPHWPAKANLLSTVRQRGENPDYVPIPNLLYAVAEKDDAQSSADMVAARIASEKRQSPSQPYCAFLYDLDHLKRHASRLADSLPAFCQLFYAAKANSELPILRALANIVHGFETASAGEIRKAREADPAIPVIYGGPVKTDGDLAEALERKVRHIHAESAFELRRIDRIAGERGIVAPVLLRVNVGGSLPDATLFMAGAHSQFGIDERALPDVMGLARTLRHVRIEGFHLHSLSNNLSFEKHLELLAYYCGLVNSWMNEFGLEAAYLNAGGGIGVNYADLGRQFEWERFVRGLKERIAPLCPEGLTLVFECGRYIAASCGYYAAEVADVKSNHGSHFALLRGGTHHFRLPASWGHSHPFRVVPIEGWDYPFERPELAGCRVTLAGELCTPKDVLARDCRTERIRVGDVVLFPYAGAYGWAISHHDFLSHPHPRHVYIES
;
A
#
# COMPACT_ATOMS: atom_id res chain seq x y z
N MET A 1 -47.96 -12.79 -8.48
CA MET A 1 -47.04 -13.84 -8.98
C MET A 1 -47.29 -14.07 -10.47
N THR A 2 -46.37 -13.56 -11.28
CA THR A 2 -45.98 -14.07 -12.61
C THR A 2 -44.48 -13.87 -12.65
N GLY A 3 -43.70 -14.94 -12.45
CA GLY A 3 -42.25 -14.87 -12.46
C GLY A 3 -41.79 -14.45 -13.85
N ARG A 4 -41.36 -13.19 -14.00
CA ARG A 4 -40.59 -12.79 -15.18
C ARG A 4 -39.25 -13.51 -15.07
N LEU A 5 -39.03 -14.46 -15.98
CA LEU A 5 -37.72 -15.06 -16.22
C LEU A 5 -36.75 -13.93 -16.54
N VAL A 6 -35.79 -13.72 -15.64
CA VAL A 6 -34.65 -12.83 -15.84
C VAL A 6 -33.95 -13.22 -17.15
N PRO A 7 -33.68 -12.30 -18.09
CA PRO A 7 -32.90 -12.63 -19.28
C PRO A 7 -31.58 -13.25 -18.84
N ALA A 8 -31.26 -14.45 -19.32
CA ALA A 8 -30.08 -15.21 -18.90
C ALA A 8 -28.76 -14.42 -19.02
N SER A 9 -28.70 -13.38 -19.86
CA SER A 9 -27.54 -12.49 -20.02
C SER A 9 -27.28 -11.55 -18.83
N LEU A 10 -28.30 -10.99 -18.19
CA LEU A 10 -28.12 -9.99 -17.11
C LEU A 10 -27.68 -10.64 -15.79
N ARG A 11 -28.24 -11.80 -15.47
CA ARG A 11 -27.81 -12.57 -14.29
C ARG A 11 -26.34 -12.98 -14.38
N VAL A 12 -25.90 -13.41 -15.56
CA VAL A 12 -24.49 -13.75 -15.81
C VAL A 12 -23.58 -12.54 -15.61
N MET A 13 -24.01 -11.33 -16.00
CA MET A 13 -23.24 -10.10 -15.74
C MET A 13 -23.15 -9.78 -14.24
N ALA A 14 -24.27 -9.87 -13.52
CA ALA A 14 -24.29 -9.64 -12.07
C ALA A 14 -23.42 -10.63 -11.31
N GLU A 15 -23.49 -11.92 -11.65
CA GLU A 15 -22.65 -12.98 -11.07
C GLU A 15 -21.17 -12.71 -11.35
N ARG A 16 -20.81 -12.36 -12.58
CA ARG A 16 -19.44 -12.00 -12.93
C ARG A 16 -18.89 -10.85 -12.07
N GLU A 17 -19.67 -9.77 -11.93
CA GLU A 17 -19.29 -8.60 -11.13
C GLU A 17 -19.13 -8.93 -9.64
N HIS A 18 -19.91 -9.88 -9.10
CA HIS A 18 -19.76 -10.34 -7.72
C HIS A 18 -18.56 -11.26 -7.53
N THR A 19 -18.26 -12.13 -8.51
CA THR A 19 -17.06 -12.98 -8.49
C THR A 19 -15.80 -12.14 -8.45
N GLU A 20 -15.73 -11.08 -9.26
CA GLU A 20 -14.61 -10.14 -9.24
C GLU A 20 -14.44 -9.46 -7.89
N ARG A 21 -15.53 -8.96 -7.29
CA ARG A 21 -15.51 -8.32 -5.95
C ARG A 21 -15.02 -9.26 -4.87
N LEU A 22 -15.44 -10.53 -4.94
CA LEU A 22 -15.04 -11.54 -3.99
C LEU A 22 -13.55 -11.89 -4.13
N LEU A 23 -13.05 -12.06 -5.36
CA LEU A 23 -11.62 -12.30 -5.62
C LEU A 23 -10.77 -11.09 -5.21
N ASN A 24 -11.20 -9.87 -5.54
CA ASN A 24 -10.49 -8.64 -5.15
C ASN A 24 -10.42 -8.51 -3.62
N ALA A 25 -11.52 -8.77 -2.90
CA ALA A 25 -11.50 -8.81 -1.44
C ALA A 25 -10.58 -9.92 -0.92
N PHE A 26 -10.66 -11.14 -1.48
CA PHE A 26 -9.84 -12.27 -1.06
C PHE A 26 -8.34 -12.00 -1.23
N PHE A 27 -7.87 -11.60 -2.41
CA PHE A 27 -6.44 -11.37 -2.65
C PHE A 27 -5.89 -10.23 -1.82
N ARG A 28 -6.65 -9.14 -1.69
CA ARG A 28 -6.26 -8.00 -0.85
C ARG A 28 -6.13 -8.39 0.61
N GLU A 29 -7.07 -9.19 1.13
CA GLU A 29 -7.17 -9.47 2.56
C GLU A 29 -6.32 -10.67 3.02
N THR A 30 -5.84 -11.50 2.10
CA THR A 30 -5.03 -12.70 2.42
C THR A 30 -3.52 -12.53 2.18
N GLY A 31 -3.04 -11.29 1.97
CA GLY A 31 -1.62 -11.00 1.72
C GLY A 31 -1.13 -11.33 0.30
N ARG A 32 -2.00 -11.89 -0.55
CA ARG A 32 -1.72 -12.27 -1.94
C ARG A 32 -2.02 -11.13 -2.92
N PHE A 33 -1.52 -9.94 -2.60
CA PHE A 33 -1.94 -8.68 -3.23
C PHE A 33 -1.59 -8.54 -4.73
N ASP A 34 -0.46 -9.12 -5.18
CA ASP A 34 -0.21 -9.36 -6.60
C ASP A 34 -0.42 -10.85 -6.87
N PRO A 35 -1.58 -11.25 -7.41
CA PRO A 35 -1.90 -12.66 -7.63
C PRO A 35 -1.43 -13.18 -8.99
N ARG A 36 -0.72 -12.35 -9.78
CA ARG A 36 -0.24 -12.75 -11.10
C ARG A 36 0.82 -13.83 -10.98
N LEU A 37 0.73 -14.80 -11.86
CA LEU A 37 1.76 -15.80 -12.09
C LEU A 37 2.54 -15.45 -13.35
N ASP A 38 3.85 -15.64 -13.30
CA ASP A 38 4.65 -15.70 -14.52
C ASP A 38 4.36 -16.98 -15.31
N ARG A 39 4.96 -17.10 -16.50
CA ARG A 39 4.68 -18.21 -17.41
C ARG A 39 5.23 -19.55 -16.89
N GLU A 40 6.32 -19.56 -16.13
CA GLU A 40 6.89 -20.78 -15.57
C GLU A 40 6.09 -21.25 -14.35
N GLU A 41 5.73 -20.33 -13.45
CA GLU A 41 4.82 -20.56 -12.33
C GLU A 41 3.46 -21.10 -12.83
N ALA A 42 2.92 -20.47 -13.87
CA ALA A 42 1.68 -20.91 -14.50
C ALA A 42 1.81 -22.31 -15.11
N ARG A 43 2.93 -22.68 -15.76
CA ARG A 43 3.15 -24.06 -16.27
C ARG A 43 3.24 -25.09 -15.14
N GLY A 44 3.79 -24.70 -13.99
CA GLY A 44 3.87 -25.56 -12.80
C GLY A 44 2.50 -25.86 -12.19
N LEU A 45 1.53 -24.96 -12.35
CA LEU A 45 0.21 -25.04 -11.70
C LEU A 45 -0.92 -25.37 -12.67
N LEU A 46 -0.81 -24.94 -13.93
CA LEU A 46 -1.82 -25.00 -14.96
C LEU A 46 -1.34 -25.87 -16.14
N PRO A 47 -2.22 -26.61 -16.82
CA PRO A 47 -1.86 -27.36 -18.03
C PRO A 47 -1.66 -26.43 -19.22
N LEU A 48 -0.84 -26.87 -20.18
CA LEU A 48 -0.57 -26.15 -21.43
C LEU A 48 -1.84 -25.79 -22.21
N ALA A 49 -2.88 -26.63 -22.18
CA ALA A 49 -4.15 -26.38 -22.85
C ALA A 49 -4.93 -25.15 -22.31
N LEU A 50 -4.67 -24.72 -21.06
CA LEU A 50 -5.21 -23.47 -20.50
C LEU A 50 -4.30 -22.25 -20.77
N MET A 51 -3.13 -22.48 -21.37
CA MET A 51 -2.12 -21.48 -21.65
C MET A 51 -2.01 -21.14 -23.15
N ASP A 52 -2.29 -22.09 -24.05
CA ASP A 52 -2.26 -21.92 -25.51
C ASP A 52 -3.46 -21.09 -26.02
N GLY A 53 -3.20 -20.10 -26.89
CA GLY A 53 -4.23 -19.21 -27.46
C GLY A 53 -4.25 -17.78 -26.87
N THR A 54 -3.24 -17.42 -26.08
CA THR A 54 -3.10 -16.10 -25.44
C THR A 54 -2.12 -15.18 -26.17
N ASP A 55 -2.29 -15.02 -27.49
CA ASP A 55 -1.54 -14.01 -28.25
C ASP A 55 -2.00 -12.61 -27.83
N GLY A 56 -1.29 -12.01 -26.86
CA GLY A 56 -1.65 -10.76 -26.18
C GLY A 56 -1.69 -10.83 -24.63
N ALA A 57 -1.38 -12.00 -24.05
CA ALA A 57 -1.10 -12.29 -22.63
C ALA A 57 -2.02 -11.64 -21.55
N PRO A 58 -3.22 -12.19 -21.28
CA PRO A 58 -3.75 -12.09 -19.93
C PRO A 58 -2.78 -12.78 -18.95
N ALA A 59 -2.48 -12.14 -17.82
CA ALA A 59 -1.76 -12.81 -16.75
C ALA A 59 -2.64 -13.92 -16.15
N TRP A 60 -2.04 -14.97 -15.59
CA TRP A 60 -2.79 -16.01 -14.87
C TRP A 60 -2.77 -15.74 -13.36
N PHE A 61 -3.73 -16.30 -12.64
CA PHE A 61 -3.66 -16.39 -11.19
C PHE A 61 -4.02 -17.82 -10.74
N ALA A 62 -3.50 -18.22 -9.58
CA ALA A 62 -3.86 -19.48 -8.96
C ALA A 62 -3.87 -19.38 -7.43
N ILE A 63 -4.78 -20.13 -6.80
CA ILE A 63 -4.90 -20.31 -5.36
C ILE A 63 -4.82 -21.80 -5.07
N ARG A 64 -3.78 -22.22 -4.36
CA ARG A 64 -3.70 -23.58 -3.81
C ARG A 64 -4.57 -23.64 -2.56
N LEU A 65 -5.57 -24.52 -2.57
CA LEU A 65 -6.55 -24.70 -1.51
C LEU A 65 -5.99 -25.65 -0.42
N LYS A 66 -6.13 -25.27 0.84
CA LYS A 66 -5.65 -26.04 2.00
C LYS A 66 -6.45 -27.33 2.22
N ALA A 67 -7.74 -27.31 1.90
CA ALA A 67 -8.66 -28.39 2.24
C ALA A 67 -8.32 -29.71 1.54
N ASP A 68 -7.92 -29.66 0.27
CA ASP A 68 -7.71 -30.84 -0.56
C ASP A 68 -6.49 -30.73 -1.50
N GLY A 69 -5.67 -29.68 -1.35
CA GLY A 69 -4.49 -29.43 -2.18
C GLY A 69 -4.79 -29.06 -3.64
N ALA A 70 -6.07 -28.89 -4.00
CA ALA A 70 -6.48 -28.49 -5.34
C ALA A 70 -6.10 -27.03 -5.64
N VAL A 71 -6.21 -26.64 -6.91
CA VAL A 71 -5.90 -25.29 -7.37
C VAL A 71 -7.15 -24.64 -7.96
N LEU A 72 -7.56 -23.50 -7.40
CA LEU A 72 -8.49 -22.57 -8.03
C LEU A 72 -7.69 -21.66 -8.97
N ALA A 73 -8.00 -21.66 -10.26
CA ALA A 73 -7.26 -20.91 -11.27
C ALA A 73 -8.17 -20.11 -12.21
N GLY A 74 -7.63 -19.02 -12.76
CA GLY A 74 -8.31 -18.21 -13.76
C GLY A 74 -7.34 -17.29 -14.51
N THR A 75 -7.89 -16.52 -15.45
CA THR A 75 -7.14 -15.48 -16.17
C THR A 75 -7.45 -14.10 -15.62
N MET A 76 -6.46 -13.22 -15.71
CA MET A 76 -6.53 -11.81 -15.34
C MET A 76 -6.45 -10.98 -16.61
N ARG A 77 -7.51 -10.21 -16.88
CA ARG A 77 -7.58 -9.28 -18.00
C ARG A 77 -6.80 -8.00 -17.72
N ARG A 78 -6.80 -7.56 -16.46
CA ARG A 78 -6.09 -6.35 -16.05
C ARG A 78 -5.64 -6.46 -14.60
N TYR A 79 -4.37 -6.14 -14.39
CA TYR A 79 -3.81 -5.96 -13.06
C TYR A 79 -4.06 -4.53 -12.56
N SER A 80 -4.19 -4.39 -11.25
CA SER A 80 -4.31 -3.11 -10.56
C SER A 80 -3.36 -3.13 -9.39
N ALA A 81 -2.58 -2.07 -9.22
CA ALA A 81 -1.66 -1.91 -8.10
C ALA A 81 -2.39 -1.59 -6.79
N MET A 82 -3.71 -1.35 -6.85
CA MET A 82 -4.59 -1.14 -5.69
C MET A 82 -5.54 -2.31 -5.44
N GLY A 83 -5.37 -3.45 -6.13
CA GLY A 83 -6.18 -4.65 -5.96
C GLY A 83 -7.53 -4.64 -6.70
N HIS A 84 -7.81 -3.63 -7.53
CA HIS A 84 -8.99 -3.56 -8.40
C HIS A 84 -8.78 -4.40 -9.69
N HIS A 85 -8.43 -5.67 -9.54
CA HIS A 85 -8.15 -6.53 -10.69
C HIS A 85 -9.40 -6.80 -11.52
N ARG A 86 -9.21 -7.05 -12.82
CA ARG A 86 -10.26 -7.54 -13.73
C ARG A 86 -9.94 -8.96 -14.19
N TYR A 87 -10.90 -9.86 -14.09
CA TYR A 87 -10.71 -11.28 -14.40
C TYR A 87 -11.37 -11.71 -15.72
N GLY A 88 -10.92 -12.85 -16.23
CA GLY A 88 -11.62 -13.59 -17.29
C GLY A 88 -12.93 -14.22 -16.80
N ASP A 89 -13.67 -14.81 -17.73
CA ASP A 89 -15.03 -15.30 -17.48
C ASP A 89 -15.06 -16.79 -17.08
N VAL A 90 -13.89 -17.42 -17.00
CA VAL A 90 -13.77 -18.87 -16.76
C VAL A 90 -12.80 -19.13 -15.64
N PHE A 91 -13.29 -19.84 -14.62
CA PHE A 91 -12.52 -20.27 -13.46
C PHE A 91 -12.51 -21.80 -13.41
N TRP A 92 -11.41 -22.35 -12.91
CA TRP A 92 -11.15 -23.78 -12.90
C TRP A 92 -10.79 -24.25 -11.50
N HIS A 93 -11.28 -25.42 -11.14
CA HIS A 93 -10.82 -26.20 -10.00
C HIS A 93 -10.02 -27.40 -10.53
N VAL A 94 -8.73 -27.42 -10.20
CA VAL A 94 -7.75 -28.36 -10.75
C VAL A 94 -7.23 -29.26 -9.65
N LYS A 95 -7.42 -30.58 -9.80
CA LYS A 95 -6.85 -31.60 -8.90
C LYS A 95 -5.80 -32.40 -9.64
N ARG A 96 -4.61 -32.53 -9.05
CA ARG A 96 -3.58 -33.45 -9.56
C ARG A 96 -3.75 -34.79 -8.85
N GLU A 97 -3.92 -35.87 -9.61
CA GLU A 97 -3.93 -37.21 -9.04
C GLU A 97 -2.49 -37.66 -8.76
N ALA A 98 -2.30 -38.37 -7.64
CA ALA A 98 -1.01 -38.95 -7.29
C ALA A 98 -0.72 -40.16 -8.21
N GLY A 99 -0.02 -39.91 -9.31
CA GLY A 99 0.51 -40.93 -10.23
C GLY A 99 2.04 -40.93 -10.28
N GLU A 100 2.62 -42.00 -10.81
CA GLU A 100 4.09 -42.22 -10.90
C GLU A 100 4.87 -41.01 -11.42
N PRO A 101 6.14 -40.81 -10.97
CA PRO A 101 6.95 -39.65 -11.36
C PRO A 101 7.08 -39.55 -12.88
N GLY A 102 6.50 -38.49 -13.46
CA GLY A 102 6.57 -38.19 -14.89
C GLY A 102 5.23 -38.25 -15.66
N ARG A 103 4.13 -38.69 -15.04
CA ARG A 103 2.77 -38.65 -15.63
C ARG A 103 1.70 -38.36 -14.57
N SER A 104 1.54 -37.11 -14.13
CA SER A 104 0.35 -36.73 -13.36
C SER A 104 -0.78 -36.34 -14.32
N GLU A 105 -1.80 -37.17 -14.45
CA GLU A 105 -3.08 -36.72 -15.03
C GLU A 105 -3.76 -35.78 -14.03
N ALA A 106 -4.21 -34.62 -14.49
CA ALA A 106 -4.94 -33.66 -13.68
C ALA A 106 -6.41 -33.68 -14.10
N SER A 107 -7.32 -33.67 -13.12
CA SER A 107 -8.75 -33.52 -13.36
C SER A 107 -9.15 -32.04 -13.30
N PHE A 108 -9.97 -31.62 -14.27
CA PHE A 108 -10.40 -30.23 -14.44
C PHE A 108 -11.91 -30.13 -14.29
N ARG A 109 -12.34 -29.29 -13.36
CA ARG A 109 -13.74 -28.90 -13.25
C ARG A 109 -13.86 -27.40 -13.48
N LYS A 110 -14.55 -27.01 -14.56
CA LYS A 110 -14.97 -25.62 -14.77
C LYS A 110 -15.96 -25.24 -13.67
N LEU A 111 -15.75 -24.09 -13.04
CA LEU A 111 -16.65 -23.54 -12.03
C LEU A 111 -17.75 -22.71 -12.72
N ASN A 112 -19.01 -22.96 -12.35
CA ASN A 112 -20.17 -22.36 -12.98
C ASN A 112 -20.80 -21.31 -12.04
N GLY A 113 -20.36 -20.06 -12.20
CA GLY A 113 -20.92 -18.91 -11.49
C GLY A 113 -20.23 -18.59 -10.17
N THR A 114 -20.69 -17.52 -9.52
CA THR A 114 -20.08 -16.95 -8.31
C THR A 114 -20.10 -17.91 -7.13
N ARG A 115 -21.17 -18.70 -6.99
CA ARG A 115 -21.36 -19.59 -5.84
C ARG A 115 -20.23 -20.62 -5.74
N ASP A 116 -19.86 -21.24 -6.86
CA ASP A 116 -18.79 -22.24 -6.91
C ASP A 116 -17.44 -21.66 -6.47
N VAL A 117 -17.13 -20.45 -6.92
CA VAL A 117 -15.90 -19.74 -6.50
C VAL A 117 -16.00 -19.35 -5.02
N ALA A 118 -17.14 -18.85 -4.57
CA ALA A 118 -17.35 -18.40 -3.20
C ALA A 118 -17.19 -19.53 -2.19
N VAL A 119 -17.72 -20.72 -2.46
CA VAL A 119 -17.55 -21.89 -1.59
C VAL A 119 -16.07 -22.19 -1.37
N LEU A 120 -15.29 -22.30 -2.46
CA LEU A 120 -13.86 -22.64 -2.35
C LEU A 120 -13.06 -21.57 -1.60
N LEU A 121 -13.35 -20.28 -1.84
CA LEU A 121 -12.67 -19.20 -1.14
C LEU A 121 -13.05 -19.14 0.34
N LEU A 122 -14.33 -19.34 0.69
CA LEU A 122 -14.78 -19.32 2.08
C LEU A 122 -14.26 -20.53 2.87
N GLU A 123 -14.18 -21.71 2.25
CA GLU A 123 -13.56 -22.89 2.85
C GLU A 123 -12.05 -22.67 3.10
N GLU A 124 -11.34 -22.06 2.16
CA GLU A 124 -9.93 -21.68 2.34
C GLU A 124 -9.72 -20.75 3.54
N LEU A 125 -10.68 -19.86 3.81
CA LEU A 125 -10.67 -18.96 4.96
C LEU A 125 -11.07 -19.61 6.28
N ALA A 126 -11.70 -20.80 6.27
CA ALA A 126 -12.31 -21.43 7.45
C ALA A 126 -11.47 -22.54 8.12
N SER A 127 -10.16 -22.62 7.85
CA SER A 127 -9.27 -23.68 8.35
C SER A 127 -9.20 -23.78 9.89
N PRO A 128 -8.94 -24.98 10.47
CA PRO A 128 -9.18 -25.28 11.88
C PRO A 128 -8.27 -24.47 12.82
N GLY A 129 -8.89 -23.67 13.69
CA GLY A 129 -8.23 -22.79 14.66
C GLY A 129 -8.80 -21.36 14.71
N GLU A 130 -9.49 -20.90 13.65
CA GLU A 130 -9.93 -19.50 13.51
C GLU A 130 -11.43 -19.22 13.81
N GLY A 131 -12.14 -20.14 14.46
CA GLY A 131 -13.42 -19.84 15.12
C GLY A 131 -14.66 -19.60 14.23
N ALA A 132 -14.56 -19.63 12.90
CA ALA A 132 -15.73 -19.51 12.03
C ALA A 132 -16.48 -20.86 11.93
N GLY A 133 -17.65 -20.98 12.59
CA GLY A 133 -18.50 -22.16 12.48
C GLY A 133 -19.17 -22.30 11.10
N GLN A 134 -19.45 -23.54 10.66
CA GLN A 134 -20.11 -23.83 9.37
C GLN A 134 -21.39 -23.01 9.12
N GLY A 135 -22.16 -22.68 10.17
CA GLY A 135 -23.35 -21.84 10.07
C GLY A 135 -23.07 -20.38 9.64
N ALA A 136 -21.92 -19.82 10.01
CA ALA A 136 -21.52 -18.47 9.62
C ALA A 136 -21.22 -18.40 8.11
N LEU A 137 -20.55 -19.41 7.57
CA LEU A 137 -20.26 -19.54 6.14
C LEU A 137 -21.54 -19.70 5.32
N ALA A 138 -22.47 -20.55 5.78
CA ALA A 138 -23.76 -20.72 5.12
C ALA A 138 -24.55 -19.39 5.05
N SER A 139 -24.61 -18.65 6.16
CA SER A 139 -25.26 -17.34 6.20
C SER A 139 -24.61 -16.32 5.26
N LEU A 140 -23.28 -16.34 5.12
CA LEU A 140 -22.57 -15.46 4.18
C LEU A 140 -22.89 -15.83 2.72
N LEU A 141 -22.94 -17.11 2.37
CA LEU A 141 -23.34 -17.55 1.04
C LEU A 141 -24.76 -17.09 0.68
N GLU A 142 -25.71 -17.20 1.61
CA GLU A 142 -27.08 -16.69 1.41
C GLU A 142 -27.10 -15.16 1.18
N ARG A 143 -26.27 -14.42 1.92
CA ARG A 143 -26.13 -12.97 1.73
C ARG A 143 -25.51 -12.62 0.37
N ILE A 144 -24.55 -13.42 -0.11
CA ILE A 144 -23.98 -13.27 -1.45
C ILE A 144 -25.07 -13.51 -2.52
N ASP A 145 -25.84 -14.60 -2.40
CA ASP A 145 -26.94 -14.90 -3.33
C ASP A 145 -27.99 -13.77 -3.34
N SER A 146 -28.36 -13.28 -2.15
CA SER A 146 -29.29 -12.14 -2.01
C SER A 146 -28.75 -10.86 -2.65
N SER A 147 -27.44 -10.59 -2.50
CA SER A 147 -26.78 -9.45 -3.15
C SER A 147 -26.81 -9.57 -4.67
N ILE A 148 -26.53 -10.75 -5.22
CA ILE A 148 -26.59 -11.03 -6.66
C ILE A 148 -28.01 -10.85 -7.18
N GLY A 149 -29.01 -11.39 -6.47
CA GLY A 149 -30.43 -11.24 -6.81
C GLY A 149 -30.87 -9.79 -6.86
N ASN A 150 -30.50 -8.99 -5.85
CA ASN A 150 -30.79 -7.55 -5.82
C ASN A 150 -30.12 -6.81 -6.98
N ALA A 151 -28.83 -7.06 -7.22
CA ALA A 151 -28.11 -6.44 -8.33
C ALA A 151 -28.73 -6.82 -9.69
N CYS A 152 -29.20 -8.06 -9.87
CA CYS A 152 -29.93 -8.46 -11.08
C CYS A 152 -31.19 -7.62 -11.25
N ALA A 153 -32.02 -7.51 -10.21
CA ALA A 153 -33.25 -6.72 -10.25
C ALA A 153 -32.98 -5.24 -10.58
N TYR A 154 -31.90 -4.67 -10.04
CA TYR A 154 -31.48 -3.30 -10.35
C TYR A 154 -31.02 -3.15 -11.80
N LEU A 155 -30.22 -4.09 -12.31
CA LEU A 155 -29.78 -4.10 -13.71
C LEU A 155 -30.94 -4.26 -14.69
N GLU A 156 -31.94 -5.07 -14.35
CA GLU A 156 -33.15 -5.23 -15.17
C GLU A 156 -34.01 -3.97 -15.24
N ALA A 157 -34.08 -3.21 -14.14
CA ALA A 157 -34.82 -1.98 -14.06
C ALA A 157 -34.07 -0.79 -14.67
N SER A 158 -32.74 -0.85 -14.75
CA SER A 158 -31.92 0.21 -15.33
C SER A 158 -31.93 0.16 -16.86
N ASP A 159 -32.02 1.32 -17.50
CA ASP A 159 -31.95 1.43 -18.96
C ASP A 159 -30.49 1.67 -19.42
N PRO A 160 -29.85 0.73 -20.14
CA PRO A 160 -28.50 0.91 -20.65
C PRO A 160 -28.39 2.01 -21.71
N GLU A 161 -29.50 2.43 -22.33
CA GLU A 161 -29.57 3.53 -23.30
C GLU A 161 -30.00 4.85 -22.65
N GLU A 162 -30.24 4.87 -21.33
CA GLU A 162 -30.57 6.10 -20.61
C GLU A 162 -29.48 7.16 -20.83
N ARG A 163 -29.87 8.43 -20.91
CA ARG A 163 -28.94 9.54 -21.10
C ARG A 163 -27.75 9.43 -20.11
N PRO A 164 -26.49 9.53 -20.55
CA PRO A 164 -25.33 9.49 -19.66
C PRO A 164 -25.37 10.58 -18.57
N LEU A 165 -24.79 10.32 -17.41
CA LEU A 165 -24.71 11.31 -16.31
C LEU A 165 -23.95 12.58 -16.72
N ALA A 166 -22.99 12.47 -17.64
CA ALA A 166 -22.25 13.62 -18.19
C ALA A 166 -23.11 14.58 -19.03
N GLU A 167 -24.32 14.15 -19.43
CA GLU A 167 -25.27 14.94 -20.22
C GLU A 167 -26.50 15.39 -19.42
N THR A 168 -26.55 15.10 -18.11
CA THR A 168 -27.58 15.65 -17.22
C THR A 168 -27.09 16.92 -16.53
N HIS A 169 -28.00 17.75 -16.04
CA HIS A 169 -27.66 19.05 -15.43
C HIS A 169 -28.51 19.31 -14.18
N GLY A 170 -28.02 20.20 -13.31
CA GLY A 170 -28.73 20.68 -12.12
C GLY A 170 -29.23 19.57 -11.20
N MET A 171 -30.47 19.71 -10.74
CA MET A 171 -31.11 18.79 -9.79
C MET A 171 -31.17 17.33 -10.28
N GLU A 172 -31.35 17.14 -11.59
CA GLU A 172 -31.40 15.79 -12.16
C GLU A 172 -30.06 15.07 -12.07
N ARG A 173 -28.95 15.82 -12.22
CA ARG A 173 -27.59 15.30 -12.05
C ARG A 173 -27.34 14.85 -10.61
N VAL A 174 -27.73 15.68 -9.63
CA VAL A 174 -27.59 15.36 -8.19
C VAL A 174 -28.42 14.10 -7.86
N ARG A 175 -29.69 14.08 -8.27
CA ARG A 175 -30.60 12.94 -8.03
C ARG A 175 -30.06 11.65 -8.65
N ARG A 176 -29.74 11.66 -9.95
CA ARG A 176 -29.27 10.45 -10.65
C ARG A 176 -27.93 9.96 -10.11
N SER A 177 -27.04 10.85 -9.74
CA SER A 177 -25.78 10.46 -9.10
C SER A 177 -26.00 9.67 -7.82
N GLU A 178 -26.99 10.04 -6.99
CA GLU A 178 -27.30 9.27 -5.78
C GLU A 178 -28.00 7.93 -6.04
N GLN A 179 -28.67 7.80 -7.19
CA GLN A 179 -29.54 6.67 -7.53
C GLN A 179 -28.93 5.67 -8.53
N SER A 180 -27.71 5.91 -9.02
CA SER A 180 -27.10 5.09 -10.10
C SER A 180 -26.11 4.01 -9.64
N MET A 181 -26.00 3.75 -8.34
CA MET A 181 -25.07 2.75 -7.79
C MET A 181 -25.72 1.36 -7.80
N LEU A 182 -25.52 0.54 -8.84
CA LEU A 182 -26.22 -0.73 -9.05
C LEU A 182 -25.52 -1.94 -8.40
N LEU A 183 -24.20 -1.93 -8.31
CA LEU A 183 -23.37 -3.08 -7.92
C LEU A 183 -22.71 -2.90 -6.54
N GLY A 184 -22.41 -1.66 -6.15
CA GLY A 184 -21.91 -1.33 -4.81
C GLY A 184 -20.43 -1.64 -4.60
N HIS A 185 -20.02 -1.68 -3.31
CA HIS A 185 -18.62 -1.63 -2.89
C HIS A 185 -17.74 -2.74 -3.52
N PRO A 186 -16.59 -2.39 -4.16
CA PRO A 186 -15.80 -3.33 -4.95
C PRO A 186 -15.01 -4.38 -4.13
N PHE A 187 -14.81 -4.13 -2.85
CA PHE A 187 -14.14 -5.06 -1.93
C PHE A 187 -15.06 -5.44 -0.77
N HIS A 188 -16.27 -5.87 -1.07
CA HIS A 188 -17.22 -6.38 -0.08
C HIS A 188 -17.88 -7.64 -0.66
N PRO A 189 -18.07 -8.72 0.12
CA PRO A 189 -18.59 -9.98 -0.42
C PRO A 189 -20.06 -9.90 -0.85
N ALA A 190 -20.88 -9.08 -0.17
CA ALA A 190 -22.32 -8.96 -0.42
C ALA A 190 -22.80 -7.49 -0.38
N PRO A 191 -22.32 -6.63 -1.30
CA PRO A 191 -22.50 -5.17 -1.22
C PRO A 191 -23.96 -4.70 -1.36
N LYS A 192 -24.81 -5.48 -2.01
CA LYS A 192 -26.24 -5.19 -2.21
C LYS A 192 -27.17 -6.06 -1.36
N SER A 193 -26.64 -6.78 -0.37
CA SER A 193 -27.48 -7.53 0.55
C SER A 193 -28.24 -6.59 1.50
N SER A 194 -29.54 -6.84 1.63
CA SER A 194 -30.46 -6.12 2.52
C SER A 194 -31.36 -7.13 3.25
N GLN A 195 -31.43 -7.07 4.58
CA GLN A 195 -32.35 -7.88 5.37
C GLN A 195 -33.37 -6.98 6.08
N GLY A 196 -34.65 -7.26 5.88
CA GLY A 196 -35.78 -6.49 6.44
C GLY A 196 -36.71 -5.90 5.37
N PHE A 197 -36.21 -5.64 4.17
CA PHE A 197 -37.02 -5.26 3.00
C PHE A 197 -37.44 -6.48 2.18
N ASP A 198 -38.73 -6.54 1.87
CA ASP A 198 -39.24 -7.43 0.82
C ASP A 198 -39.11 -6.78 -0.58
N GLU A 199 -39.54 -7.50 -1.62
CA GLU A 199 -39.45 -6.99 -3.01
C GLU A 199 -40.32 -5.75 -3.27
N ASN A 200 -41.47 -5.62 -2.59
CA ASN A 200 -42.34 -4.45 -2.72
C ASN A 200 -41.77 -3.25 -1.97
N ASP A 201 -41.10 -3.47 -0.83
CA ASP A 201 -40.35 -2.43 -0.12
C ASP A 201 -39.20 -1.90 -0.99
N LYS A 202 -38.43 -2.78 -1.63
CA LYS A 202 -37.35 -2.37 -2.54
C LYS A 202 -37.87 -1.50 -3.68
N ALA A 203 -38.97 -1.89 -4.33
CA ALA A 203 -39.57 -1.10 -5.39
C ALA A 203 -39.99 0.32 -4.96
N ARG A 204 -40.27 0.53 -3.66
CA ARG A 204 -40.70 1.82 -3.11
C ARG A 204 -39.55 2.66 -2.56
N TYR A 205 -38.49 2.04 -2.06
CA TYR A 205 -37.49 2.70 -1.23
C TYR A 205 -36.04 2.54 -1.71
N ALA A 206 -35.75 1.63 -2.66
CA ALA A 206 -34.40 1.42 -3.16
C ALA A 206 -33.97 2.54 -4.11
N PRO A 207 -32.87 3.27 -3.84
CA PRO A 207 -32.38 4.35 -4.70
C PRO A 207 -32.07 3.84 -6.12
N GLU A 208 -31.59 2.61 -6.27
CA GLU A 208 -31.23 1.98 -7.55
C GLU A 208 -32.40 1.83 -8.52
N LEU A 209 -33.64 1.87 -8.00
CA LEU A 209 -34.88 1.78 -8.78
C LEU A 209 -35.51 3.17 -9.03
N GLY A 210 -34.77 4.25 -8.78
CA GLY A 210 -35.28 5.61 -8.93
C GLY A 210 -36.38 5.96 -7.93
N ALA A 211 -36.38 5.31 -6.76
CA ALA A 211 -37.40 5.49 -5.74
C ALA A 211 -37.61 6.95 -5.33
N SER A 212 -38.84 7.27 -4.94
CA SER A 212 -39.17 8.52 -4.23
C SER A 212 -40.45 8.30 -3.43
N PHE A 213 -40.57 8.98 -2.30
CA PHE A 213 -41.71 8.82 -1.39
C PHE A 213 -41.94 10.09 -0.57
N VAL A 214 -43.09 10.18 0.10
CA VAL A 214 -43.39 11.25 1.06
C VAL A 214 -43.07 10.75 2.46
N LEU A 215 -42.50 11.60 3.30
CA LEU A 215 -42.14 11.22 4.67
C LEU A 215 -43.36 11.09 5.55
N HIS A 216 -43.29 10.17 6.52
CA HIS A 216 -44.22 10.15 7.64
C HIS A 216 -43.72 11.09 8.73
N TYR A 217 -44.62 11.61 9.56
CA TYR A 217 -44.23 12.42 10.73
C TYR A 217 -44.92 11.94 12.00
N PHE A 218 -44.19 12.07 13.10
CA PHE A 218 -44.74 11.95 14.45
C PHE A 218 -44.69 13.32 15.14
N ALA A 219 -45.78 13.72 15.76
CA ALA A 219 -45.79 14.85 16.69
C ALA A 219 -45.57 14.32 18.10
N VAL A 220 -44.54 14.83 18.77
CA VAL A 220 -44.01 14.32 20.04
C VAL A 220 -44.23 15.35 21.14
N ASP A 221 -44.73 14.90 22.30
CA ASP A 221 -44.74 15.68 23.52
C ASP A 221 -43.34 16.25 23.82
N PRO A 222 -43.17 17.57 23.98
CA PRO A 222 -41.85 18.17 24.22
C PRO A 222 -41.09 17.56 25.40
N ALA A 223 -41.79 17.01 26.39
CA ALA A 223 -41.16 16.32 27.53
C ALA A 223 -40.51 14.97 27.17
N LEU A 224 -40.77 14.42 25.99
CA LEU A 224 -40.15 13.20 25.44
C LEU A 224 -39.07 13.51 24.40
N MET A 225 -38.94 14.77 24.01
CA MET A 225 -38.11 15.19 22.90
C MET A 225 -36.69 15.46 23.39
N ARG A 226 -35.70 14.88 22.70
CA ARG A 226 -34.30 15.28 22.83
C ARG A 226 -33.84 15.90 21.53
N GLU A 227 -33.41 17.14 21.61
CA GLU A 227 -32.94 17.93 20.47
C GLU A 227 -31.60 18.56 20.83
N ARG A 228 -30.69 18.57 19.85
CA ARG A 228 -29.43 19.31 19.93
C ARG A 228 -29.17 19.97 18.59
N LEU A 229 -28.99 21.30 18.60
CA LEU A 229 -28.72 22.14 17.43
C LEU A 229 -27.41 22.91 17.65
N LEU A 230 -26.70 23.24 16.56
CA LEU A 230 -25.60 24.21 16.59
C LEU A 230 -26.19 25.63 16.66
N GLU A 231 -25.66 26.48 17.56
CA GLU A 231 -26.28 27.72 18.08
C GLU A 231 -26.68 28.80 17.03
N GLU A 232 -26.31 28.68 15.75
CA GLU A 232 -26.57 29.67 14.69
C GLU A 232 -27.69 29.32 13.69
N THR A 233 -28.22 28.09 13.66
CA THR A 233 -29.14 27.63 12.60
C THR A 233 -30.59 27.36 13.06
N ALA A 234 -30.95 27.79 14.27
CA ALA A 234 -32.16 27.39 14.99
C ALA A 234 -33.53 27.79 14.39
N ALA A 235 -33.62 28.28 13.15
CA ALA A 235 -34.85 28.92 12.69
C ALA A 235 -35.94 27.97 12.14
N ASP A 236 -35.65 26.89 11.40
CA ASP A 236 -36.72 26.04 10.82
C ASP A 236 -36.19 24.64 10.41
N ALA A 237 -36.08 23.71 11.38
CA ALA A 237 -35.70 22.31 11.08
C ALA A 237 -36.79 21.57 10.28
N ASP A 238 -38.05 22.01 10.39
CA ASP A 238 -39.18 21.50 9.61
C ASP A 238 -39.56 22.51 8.53
N PRO A 239 -39.77 22.11 7.26
CA PRO A 239 -40.25 23.01 6.23
C PRO A 239 -41.56 23.69 6.65
N HIS A 240 -41.71 24.99 6.41
CA HIS A 240 -42.89 25.77 6.82
C HIS A 240 -44.22 25.14 6.36
N GLU A 241 -44.26 24.56 5.15
CA GLU A 241 -45.43 23.84 4.63
C GLU A 241 -45.78 22.60 5.48
N VAL A 242 -44.78 21.82 5.89
CA VAL A 242 -44.94 20.64 6.76
C VAL A 242 -45.44 21.07 8.13
N ALA A 243 -44.84 22.10 8.72
CA ALA A 243 -45.24 22.61 10.03
C ALA A 243 -46.68 23.14 10.02
N ALA A 244 -47.08 23.86 8.97
CA ALA A 244 -48.45 24.37 8.81
C ALA A 244 -49.47 23.24 8.65
N GLU A 245 -49.18 22.25 7.81
CA GLU A 245 -50.06 21.10 7.59
C GLU A 245 -50.17 20.22 8.84
N ALA A 246 -49.06 19.96 9.53
CA ALA A 246 -49.05 19.24 10.80
C ALA A 246 -49.92 19.94 11.85
N ARG A 247 -49.79 21.26 12.02
CA ARG A 247 -50.62 22.06 12.95
C ARG A 247 -52.11 22.01 12.62
N ALA A 248 -52.47 21.88 11.34
CA ALA A 248 -53.86 21.75 10.90
C ALA A 248 -54.45 20.36 11.21
N ARG A 249 -53.63 19.30 11.19
CA ARG A 249 -54.04 17.92 11.53
C ARG A 249 -54.04 17.65 13.04
N LEU A 250 -53.32 18.45 13.84
CA LEU A 250 -53.22 18.29 15.29
C LEU A 250 -54.41 18.90 16.06
N ALA A 251 -54.88 18.17 17.06
CA ALA A 251 -55.82 18.70 18.06
C ALA A 251 -55.21 19.90 18.81
N PRO A 252 -56.01 20.87 19.29
CA PRO A 252 -55.53 22.09 19.95
C PRO A 252 -54.48 21.85 21.05
N GLU A 253 -54.69 20.82 21.87
CA GLU A 253 -53.81 20.40 22.98
C GLU A 253 -52.44 19.89 22.54
N HIS A 254 -52.32 19.40 21.30
CA HIS A 254 -51.09 18.84 20.72
C HIS A 254 -50.37 19.82 19.79
N ARG A 255 -50.88 21.05 19.58
CA ARG A 255 -50.25 22.04 18.70
C ARG A 255 -48.84 22.48 19.14
N ARG A 256 -48.48 22.23 20.40
CA ARG A 256 -47.15 22.48 20.97
C ARG A 256 -46.15 21.35 20.73
N TYR A 257 -46.59 20.22 20.18
CA TYR A 257 -45.74 19.05 19.98
C TYR A 257 -44.71 19.33 18.89
N ALA A 258 -43.48 18.85 19.10
CA ALA A 258 -42.41 18.94 18.11
C ALA A 258 -42.54 17.82 17.07
N LEU A 259 -42.02 18.03 15.87
CA LEU A 259 -42.12 17.06 14.79
C LEU A 259 -40.83 16.24 14.66
N ILE A 260 -41.00 14.93 14.46
CA ILE A 260 -39.93 14.02 14.04
C ILE A 260 -40.34 13.38 12.70
N PRO A 261 -39.58 13.62 11.61
CA PRO A 261 -39.79 12.92 10.36
C PRO A 261 -39.36 11.45 10.48
N ALA A 262 -40.07 10.57 9.78
CA ALA A 262 -39.79 9.14 9.76
C ALA A 262 -39.91 8.60 8.33
N HIS A 263 -38.99 7.70 7.98
CA HIS A 263 -39.13 6.91 6.77
C HIS A 263 -40.45 6.11 6.81
N PRO A 264 -41.25 6.01 5.73
CA PRO A 264 -42.56 5.33 5.77
C PRO A 264 -42.49 3.89 6.29
N TRP A 265 -41.48 3.13 5.85
CA TRP A 265 -41.21 1.79 6.39
C TRP A 265 -40.90 1.80 7.90
N GLN A 266 -40.07 2.74 8.36
CA GLN A 266 -39.71 2.88 9.77
C GLN A 266 -40.94 3.25 10.61
N ALA A 267 -41.79 4.16 10.12
CA ALA A 267 -43.05 4.49 10.79
C ALA A 267 -43.94 3.24 10.94
N GLY A 268 -44.04 2.41 9.89
CA GLY A 268 -44.75 1.14 9.95
C GLY A 268 -44.16 0.17 11.00
N TYR A 269 -42.83 0.11 11.11
CA TYR A 269 -42.13 -0.66 12.16
C TYR A 269 -42.43 -0.13 13.56
N LEU A 270 -42.30 1.19 13.78
CA LEU A 270 -42.51 1.86 15.06
C LEU A 270 -43.94 1.65 15.57
N LEU A 271 -44.95 1.76 14.70
CA LEU A 271 -46.36 1.54 15.06
C LEU A 271 -46.68 0.10 15.52
N ARG A 272 -45.78 -0.86 15.28
CA ARG A 272 -45.90 -2.24 15.80
C ARG A 272 -45.30 -2.41 17.18
N GLN A 273 -44.48 -1.48 17.66
CA GLN A 273 -43.83 -1.58 18.96
C GLN A 273 -44.83 -1.29 20.10
N PRO A 274 -44.90 -2.14 21.14
CA PRO A 274 -45.82 -1.96 22.26
C PRO A 274 -45.68 -0.59 22.97
N GLU A 275 -44.45 -0.12 23.14
CA GLU A 275 -44.12 1.13 23.80
C GLU A 275 -44.64 2.34 23.01
N VAL A 276 -44.50 2.32 21.69
CA VAL A 276 -45.00 3.37 20.79
C VAL A 276 -46.53 3.41 20.81
N ARG A 277 -47.19 2.25 20.79
CA ARG A 277 -48.66 2.18 20.90
C ARG A 277 -49.15 2.78 22.21
N ARG A 278 -48.49 2.48 23.33
CA ARG A 278 -48.82 3.06 24.63
C ARG A 278 -48.67 4.59 24.64
N LEU A 279 -47.62 5.12 24.01
CA LEU A 279 -47.45 6.57 23.89
C LEU A 279 -48.55 7.23 23.03
N ILE A 280 -49.03 6.54 22.00
CA ILE A 280 -50.15 7.00 21.17
C ILE A 280 -51.48 6.96 21.96
N GLU A 281 -51.75 5.86 22.67
CA GLU A 281 -52.95 5.69 23.51
C GLU A 281 -53.03 6.74 24.64
N THR A 282 -51.88 7.14 25.17
CA THR A 282 -51.77 8.18 26.22
C THR A 282 -51.71 9.61 25.66
N GLY A 283 -51.80 9.79 24.33
CA GLY A 283 -51.76 11.09 23.67
C GLY A 283 -50.40 11.79 23.71
N ARG A 284 -49.34 11.13 24.16
CA ARG A 284 -47.97 11.70 24.22
C ARG A 284 -47.24 11.64 22.89
N LEU A 285 -47.75 10.86 21.94
CA LEU A 285 -47.25 10.73 20.58
C LEU A 285 -48.42 10.70 19.60
N VAL A 286 -48.36 11.45 18.51
CA VAL A 286 -49.40 11.45 17.46
C VAL A 286 -48.75 11.11 16.11
N HIS A 287 -49.22 10.05 15.45
CA HIS A 287 -48.80 9.73 14.08
C HIS A 287 -49.62 10.54 13.08
N LEU A 288 -48.96 11.37 12.27
CA LEU A 288 -49.61 12.30 11.33
C LEU A 288 -49.75 11.74 9.90
N GLY A 289 -49.19 10.57 9.63
CA GLY A 289 -49.11 10.01 8.28
C GLY A 289 -48.15 10.78 7.37
N GLU A 290 -48.38 10.69 6.06
CA GLU A 290 -47.61 11.38 5.02
C GLU A 290 -47.80 12.91 5.07
N LEU A 291 -46.69 13.66 5.04
CA LEU A 291 -46.65 15.12 4.98
C LEU A 291 -45.46 15.62 4.13
N GLY A 292 -45.66 16.73 3.41
CA GLY A 292 -44.59 17.46 2.69
C GLY A 292 -44.28 16.98 1.27
N SER A 293 -43.07 17.30 0.80
CA SER A 293 -42.55 16.94 -0.53
C SER A 293 -42.39 15.44 -0.72
N ARG A 294 -42.33 15.02 -1.99
CA ARG A 294 -41.55 13.83 -2.34
C ARG A 294 -40.07 14.09 -2.05
N VAL A 295 -39.45 13.16 -1.33
CA VAL A 295 -38.02 13.09 -1.08
C VAL A 295 -37.41 11.93 -1.85
N PHE A 296 -36.09 12.00 -2.07
CA PHE A 296 -35.35 11.00 -2.84
C PHE A 296 -34.36 10.28 -1.92
N PRO A 297 -34.47 8.95 -1.73
CA PRO A 297 -33.45 8.20 -1.01
C PRO A 297 -32.13 8.30 -1.76
N THR A 298 -31.07 8.55 -1.00
CA THR A 298 -29.69 8.63 -1.50
C THR A 298 -29.05 7.24 -1.58
N SER A 299 -27.80 7.17 -2.03
CA SER A 299 -26.99 5.94 -2.03
C SER A 299 -26.86 5.25 -0.65
N SER A 300 -27.13 5.97 0.45
CA SER A 300 -27.18 5.39 1.81
C SER A 300 -28.52 4.72 2.16
N VAL A 301 -29.51 4.79 1.25
CA VAL A 301 -30.93 4.40 1.39
C VAL A 301 -31.70 5.24 2.42
N ARG A 302 -31.15 5.40 3.63
CA ARG A 302 -31.83 6.05 4.77
C ARG A 302 -31.69 7.57 4.82
N THR A 303 -30.68 8.13 4.15
CA THR A 303 -30.59 9.58 4.00
C THR A 303 -31.42 9.98 2.80
N VAL A 304 -32.33 10.93 2.99
CA VAL A 304 -33.21 11.42 1.93
C VAL A 304 -32.86 12.86 1.58
N TRP A 305 -32.87 13.15 0.29
CA TRP A 305 -32.70 14.49 -0.26
C TRP A 305 -34.06 15.11 -0.53
N ASP A 306 -34.33 16.26 0.10
CA ASP A 306 -35.43 17.14 -0.32
C ASP A 306 -34.86 18.27 -1.19
N ALA A 307 -35.21 18.22 -2.46
CA ALA A 307 -34.89 19.23 -3.47
C ALA A 307 -35.31 20.66 -3.09
N ARG A 308 -36.32 20.80 -2.22
CA ARG A 308 -36.88 22.10 -1.77
C ARG A 308 -36.48 22.43 -0.33
N GLY A 309 -35.71 21.57 0.33
CA GLY A 309 -35.29 21.74 1.72
C GLY A 309 -33.88 22.30 1.84
N ALA A 310 -33.65 23.06 2.91
CA ALA A 310 -32.31 23.47 3.34
C ALA A 310 -31.48 22.29 3.88
N HIS A 311 -32.14 21.19 4.25
CA HIS A 311 -31.51 20.01 4.84
C HIS A 311 -31.82 18.72 4.08
N MET A 312 -30.83 17.83 4.08
CA MET A 312 -31.00 16.40 3.87
C MET A 312 -31.26 15.74 5.22
N LEU A 313 -32.15 14.76 5.25
CA LEU A 313 -32.54 14.09 6.49
C LEU A 313 -31.95 12.68 6.53
N LYS A 314 -31.09 12.41 7.52
CA LYS A 314 -30.55 11.07 7.77
C LYS A 314 -31.46 10.37 8.77
N LEU A 315 -32.33 9.51 8.24
CA LEU A 315 -33.39 8.85 8.98
C LEU A 315 -32.91 7.53 9.61
N PRO A 316 -33.50 7.11 10.73
CA PRO A 316 -33.31 5.75 11.23
C PRO A 316 -34.11 4.77 10.37
N LEU A 317 -33.53 3.59 10.15
CA LEU A 317 -34.15 2.52 9.39
C LEU A 317 -33.75 1.17 10.00
N HIS A 318 -34.72 0.47 10.58
CA HIS A 318 -34.53 -0.83 11.24
C HIS A 318 -34.37 -1.99 10.22
N VAL A 319 -33.48 -1.79 9.26
CA VAL A 319 -33.13 -2.70 8.16
C VAL A 319 -31.63 -2.88 8.18
N ARG A 320 -31.17 -4.12 8.04
CA ARG A 320 -29.74 -4.41 7.95
C ARG A 320 -29.30 -4.23 6.50
N ILE A 321 -28.47 -3.22 6.26
CA ILE A 321 -27.89 -2.94 4.94
C ILE A 321 -26.39 -3.20 5.05
N THR A 322 -25.84 -4.03 4.16
CA THR A 322 -24.48 -4.58 4.26
C THR A 322 -24.29 -5.41 5.55
N HIS A 323 -23.66 -4.84 6.58
CA HIS A 323 -23.45 -5.49 7.88
C HIS A 323 -24.27 -4.86 9.01
N PHE A 324 -24.62 -3.59 8.91
CA PHE A 324 -25.15 -2.80 10.03
C PHE A 324 -26.66 -2.62 9.97
N LEU A 325 -27.30 -2.67 11.14
CA LEU A 325 -28.64 -2.13 11.33
C LEU A 325 -28.56 -0.61 11.21
N ARG A 326 -29.40 0.00 10.36
CA ARG A 326 -29.29 1.40 9.97
C ARG A 326 -30.09 2.35 10.86
N VAL A 327 -29.99 2.17 12.17
CA VAL A 327 -30.53 3.06 13.22
C VAL A 327 -29.52 4.15 13.60
N ASN A 328 -29.90 5.11 14.45
CA ASN A 328 -29.02 6.20 14.91
C ASN A 328 -28.96 6.22 16.45
N PRO A 329 -28.09 5.40 17.08
CA PRO A 329 -27.87 5.41 18.52
C PRO A 329 -27.50 6.81 19.04
N THR A 330 -27.96 7.14 20.25
CA THR A 330 -27.74 8.46 20.87
C THR A 330 -26.27 8.82 20.98
N GLU A 331 -25.39 7.86 21.26
CA GLU A 331 -23.94 8.08 21.28
C GLU A 331 -23.40 8.54 19.91
N GLN A 332 -23.87 7.94 18.82
CA GLN A 332 -23.48 8.35 17.46
C GLN A 332 -24.00 9.75 17.13
N LEU A 333 -25.24 10.07 17.54
CA LEU A 333 -25.82 11.40 17.37
C LEU A 333 -24.98 12.48 18.07
N GLU A 334 -24.60 12.24 19.33
CA GLU A 334 -23.78 13.19 20.11
C GLU A 334 -22.39 13.37 19.50
N ARG A 335 -21.70 12.27 19.17
CA ARG A 335 -20.38 12.33 18.51
C ARG A 335 -20.41 13.11 17.21
N THR A 336 -21.46 12.90 16.42
CA THR A 336 -21.67 13.57 15.14
C THR A 336 -21.76 15.09 15.33
N ILE A 337 -22.55 15.56 16.29
CA ILE A 337 -22.70 17.01 16.53
C ILE A 337 -21.44 17.64 17.12
N GLU A 338 -20.68 16.91 17.95
CA GLU A 338 -19.38 17.38 18.39
C GLU A 338 -18.38 17.53 17.23
N ALA A 339 -18.32 16.54 16.34
CA ALA A 339 -17.52 16.65 15.13
C ALA A 339 -17.96 17.83 14.25
N SER A 340 -19.28 18.02 14.06
CA SER A 340 -19.83 19.19 13.36
C SER A 340 -19.41 20.51 14.01
N ARG A 341 -19.45 20.62 15.34
CA ARG A 341 -19.06 21.83 16.07
C ARG A 341 -17.59 22.17 15.85
N VAL A 342 -16.71 21.17 15.91
CA VAL A 342 -15.28 21.33 15.66
C VAL A 342 -15.03 21.76 14.21
N LEU A 343 -15.69 21.10 13.25
CA LEU A 343 -15.53 21.37 11.82
C LEU A 343 -16.16 22.69 11.38
N ALA A 344 -17.26 23.11 11.98
CA ALA A 344 -17.90 24.40 11.70
C ALA A 344 -16.95 25.56 12.03
N LYS A 345 -16.23 25.48 13.16
CA LYS A 345 -15.19 26.46 13.51
C LYS A 345 -14.04 26.53 12.50
N LEU A 346 -13.68 25.39 11.90
CA LEU A 346 -12.64 25.33 10.86
C LEU A 346 -13.13 25.80 9.49
N GLY A 347 -14.41 25.54 9.19
CA GLY A 347 -15.03 25.76 7.89
C GLY A 347 -15.10 27.23 7.45
N GLU A 348 -15.06 28.17 8.39
CA GLU A 348 -15.12 29.61 8.08
C GLU A 348 -13.77 30.21 7.65
N GLU A 349 -12.65 29.52 7.90
CA GLU A 349 -11.31 30.10 7.76
C GLU A 349 -10.29 29.20 7.02
N HIS A 350 -10.70 28.06 6.48
CA HIS A 350 -9.76 27.16 5.79
C HIS A 350 -9.22 27.78 4.49
N PRO A 351 -7.96 27.50 4.09
CA PRO A 351 -7.29 28.22 3.01
C PRO A 351 -7.76 27.85 1.59
N PHE A 352 -8.62 26.82 1.45
CA PHE A 352 -9.02 26.26 0.15
C PHE A 352 -10.19 27.00 -0.53
N GLY A 353 -10.75 28.02 0.12
CA GLY A 353 -11.87 28.83 -0.40
C GLY A 353 -13.04 27.98 -0.94
N ASP A 354 -13.65 28.43 -2.02
CA ASP A 354 -14.83 27.80 -2.64
C ASP A 354 -14.59 26.42 -3.30
N ALA A 355 -13.37 25.89 -3.27
CA ALA A 355 -13.03 24.63 -3.93
C ALA A 355 -13.29 23.39 -3.06
N PHE A 356 -13.27 23.53 -1.74
CA PHE A 356 -13.43 22.45 -0.77
C PHE A 356 -14.51 22.80 0.24
N HIS A 357 -15.42 21.88 0.51
CA HIS A 357 -16.58 22.10 1.37
C HIS A 357 -16.78 20.92 2.32
N ILE A 358 -17.08 21.22 3.58
CA ILE A 358 -17.52 20.22 4.55
C ILE A 358 -19.03 20.37 4.73
N VAL A 359 -19.78 19.30 4.49
CA VAL A 359 -21.23 19.30 4.64
C VAL A 359 -21.58 19.11 6.11
N ILE A 360 -21.80 20.23 6.80
CA ILE A 360 -22.10 20.29 8.24
C ILE A 360 -23.44 19.63 8.56
N GLU A 361 -23.48 18.95 9.71
CA GLU A 361 -24.70 18.41 10.31
C GLU A 361 -25.12 19.34 11.45
N ASP A 362 -26.19 20.11 11.23
CA ASP A 362 -26.62 21.24 12.07
C ASP A 362 -27.22 20.79 13.40
N GLY A 363 -27.68 19.54 13.49
CA GLY A 363 -28.32 19.04 14.68
C GLY A 363 -29.01 17.70 14.49
N TYR A 364 -29.60 17.19 15.58
CA TYR A 364 -30.44 16.00 15.54
C TYR A 364 -31.65 16.14 16.45
N ARG A 365 -32.63 15.28 16.19
CA ARG A 365 -33.82 15.06 17.04
C ARG A 365 -33.99 13.58 17.33
N THR A 366 -34.37 13.24 18.55
CA THR A 366 -34.77 11.88 18.94
C THR A 366 -35.78 11.92 20.09
N MET A 367 -36.28 10.76 20.49
CA MET A 367 -37.13 10.60 21.68
C MET A 367 -36.37 9.91 22.80
N GLU A 368 -36.59 10.33 24.05
CA GLU A 368 -36.05 9.70 25.25
C GLU A 368 -37.10 9.71 26.38
N SER A 369 -37.28 8.56 27.05
CA SER A 369 -38.20 8.42 28.19
C SER A 369 -38.05 7.07 28.87
N ASP A 370 -38.41 6.98 30.15
CA ASP A 370 -38.47 5.72 30.90
C ASP A 370 -39.36 4.65 30.23
N THR A 371 -40.30 5.06 29.37
CA THR A 371 -41.20 4.17 28.62
C THR A 371 -40.55 3.62 27.34
N ILE A 372 -39.54 4.30 26.79
CA ILE A 372 -38.86 3.92 25.54
C ILE A 372 -37.37 3.68 25.85
N GLY A 373 -36.97 2.43 26.01
CA GLY A 373 -35.56 2.09 26.27
C GLY A 373 -34.60 2.60 25.18
N GLY A 374 -33.31 2.62 25.49
CA GLY A 374 -32.28 3.21 24.60
C GLY A 374 -32.27 2.66 23.17
N GLY A 375 -32.64 1.39 22.97
CA GLY A 375 -32.77 0.80 21.62
C GLY A 375 -33.82 1.49 20.76
N LEU A 376 -35.00 1.79 21.32
CA LEU A 376 -36.08 2.46 20.61
C LEU A 376 -35.82 3.96 20.43
N SER A 377 -35.02 4.57 21.31
CA SER A 377 -34.53 5.94 21.09
C SER A 377 -33.70 6.03 19.80
N ALA A 378 -32.88 5.01 19.49
CA ALA A 378 -32.11 4.95 18.24
C ALA A 378 -32.99 4.84 16.98
N ASP A 379 -34.21 4.31 17.12
CA ASP A 379 -35.20 4.13 16.05
C ASP A 379 -35.99 5.42 15.73
N PHE A 380 -35.87 6.48 16.54
CA PHE A 380 -36.43 7.82 16.31
C PHE A 380 -35.38 8.88 15.95
N GLY A 381 -34.08 8.57 16.07
CA GLY A 381 -32.99 9.52 15.88
C GLY A 381 -32.86 9.99 14.43
N VAL A 382 -33.08 11.28 14.16
CA VAL A 382 -32.91 11.92 12.85
C VAL A 382 -31.82 12.98 12.92
N VAL A 383 -30.90 12.97 11.95
CA VAL A 383 -29.88 14.02 11.79
C VAL A 383 -30.23 14.97 10.63
N TYR A 384 -30.07 16.27 10.87
CA TYR A 384 -30.28 17.36 9.92
C TYR A 384 -28.95 17.77 9.30
N ARG A 385 -28.71 17.35 8.07
CA ARG A 385 -27.48 17.66 7.31
C ARG A 385 -27.76 18.79 6.34
N ARG A 386 -26.89 19.81 6.25
CA ARG A 386 -27.06 20.88 5.26
C ARG A 386 -27.14 20.31 3.85
N ASN A 387 -28.05 20.80 3.03
CA ASN A 387 -28.19 20.41 1.64
C ASN A 387 -27.12 21.16 0.80
N PRO A 388 -26.11 20.47 0.24
CA PRO A 388 -25.08 21.14 -0.58
C PRO A 388 -25.65 21.68 -1.90
N ALA A 389 -26.86 21.26 -2.28
CA ALA A 389 -27.62 21.75 -3.43
C ALA A 389 -28.91 22.47 -3.00
N ALA A 390 -28.87 23.22 -1.89
CA ALA A 390 -30.03 23.90 -1.30
C ALA A 390 -30.74 24.88 -2.27
N PRO A 391 -32.06 25.08 -2.11
CA PRO A 391 -32.86 25.98 -2.95
C PRO A 391 -32.47 27.46 -2.80
N GLY A 392 -32.64 28.23 -3.88
CA GLY A 392 -32.41 29.70 -3.89
C GLY A 392 -31.33 30.19 -4.87
N ARG A 393 -30.59 29.27 -5.52
CA ARG A 393 -29.72 29.55 -6.67
C ARG A 393 -30.03 28.59 -7.82
N ALA A 394 -29.88 29.03 -9.06
CA ALA A 394 -29.90 28.11 -10.20
C ALA A 394 -28.69 27.17 -10.06
N LEU A 395 -28.94 25.86 -9.93
CA LEU A 395 -27.88 24.85 -9.83
C LEU A 395 -27.20 24.71 -11.20
N GLU A 396 -26.12 25.46 -11.39
CA GLU A 396 -25.20 25.27 -12.50
C GLU A 396 -24.40 23.96 -12.33
N ASP A 397 -23.73 23.53 -13.39
CA ASP A 397 -22.94 22.29 -13.39
C ASP A 397 -21.84 22.28 -12.33
N ARG A 398 -21.19 23.43 -12.14
CA ARG A 398 -20.17 23.68 -11.12
C ARG A 398 -20.69 23.57 -9.68
N ASP A 399 -22.00 23.58 -9.50
CA ASP A 399 -22.71 23.56 -8.20
C ASP A 399 -23.53 22.30 -8.01
N SER A 400 -23.43 21.32 -8.91
CA SER A 400 -24.19 20.09 -8.89
C SER A 400 -23.34 18.94 -8.34
N PRO A 401 -23.31 18.71 -7.01
CA PRO A 401 -22.47 17.69 -6.41
C PRO A 401 -22.91 16.28 -6.83
N MET A 402 -21.94 15.47 -7.27
CA MET A 402 -22.13 14.07 -7.62
C MET A 402 -21.34 13.18 -6.69
N VAL A 403 -21.94 12.08 -6.23
CA VAL A 403 -21.26 11.04 -5.47
C VAL A 403 -20.14 10.45 -6.31
N VAL A 404 -18.92 10.47 -5.77
CA VAL A 404 -17.73 9.97 -6.46
C VAL A 404 -17.89 8.50 -6.82
N ALA A 405 -18.45 7.68 -5.92
CA ALA A 405 -18.71 6.26 -6.18
C ALA A 405 -19.48 6.03 -7.50
N SER A 406 -20.48 6.86 -7.77
CA SER A 406 -21.32 6.77 -8.96
C SER A 406 -20.58 7.15 -10.24
N LEU A 407 -19.50 7.92 -10.15
CA LEU A 407 -18.64 8.22 -11.29
C LEU A 407 -17.75 7.04 -11.67
N LEU A 408 -17.46 6.18 -10.70
CA LEU A 408 -16.51 5.06 -10.83
C LEU A 408 -17.19 3.77 -11.27
N GLU A 409 -18.50 3.63 -11.00
CA GLU A 409 -19.28 2.46 -11.40
C GLU A 409 -19.90 2.64 -12.80
N ALA A 410 -19.81 1.60 -13.64
CA ALA A 410 -20.49 1.54 -14.94
C ALA A 410 -21.58 0.47 -14.91
N HIS A 411 -22.65 0.72 -15.66
CA HIS A 411 -23.58 -0.35 -16.03
C HIS A 411 -22.80 -1.43 -16.82
N PRO A 412 -22.87 -2.73 -16.47
CA PRO A 412 -22.11 -3.80 -17.12
C PRO A 412 -22.29 -3.92 -18.64
N ALA A 413 -23.46 -3.52 -19.16
CA ALA A 413 -23.70 -3.47 -20.61
C ALA A 413 -23.12 -2.22 -21.31
N ARG A 414 -22.71 -1.19 -20.57
CA ARG A 414 -22.04 0.00 -21.11
C ARG A 414 -20.54 -0.21 -21.13
N ARG A 415 -19.86 0.34 -22.15
CA ARG A 415 -18.41 0.30 -22.27
C ARG A 415 -17.67 1.40 -21.50
N GLU A 416 -18.39 2.41 -20.99
CA GLU A 416 -17.82 3.65 -20.43
C GLU A 416 -18.42 3.97 -19.05
N THR A 417 -17.57 4.33 -18.08
CA THR A 417 -17.98 4.88 -16.77
C THR A 417 -18.31 6.37 -16.89
N PRO A 418 -19.13 6.95 -16.00
CA PRO A 418 -19.38 8.39 -16.03
C PRO A 418 -18.10 9.23 -15.88
N LEU A 419 -17.14 8.79 -15.05
CA LEU A 419 -15.83 9.47 -14.93
C LEU A 419 -15.12 9.58 -16.28
N ARG A 420 -15.05 8.49 -17.04
CA ARG A 420 -14.42 8.48 -18.38
C ARG A 420 -15.15 9.43 -19.33
N ALA A 421 -16.49 9.47 -19.29
CA ALA A 421 -17.27 10.40 -20.10
C ALA A 421 -16.97 11.86 -19.74
N PHE A 422 -16.85 12.21 -18.45
CA PHE A 422 -16.49 13.57 -18.02
C PHE A 422 -15.06 13.97 -18.38
N ILE A 423 -14.08 13.07 -18.26
CA ILE A 423 -12.69 13.36 -18.69
C ILE A 423 -12.65 13.58 -20.21
N ARG A 424 -13.40 12.79 -20.99
CA ARG A 424 -13.55 12.98 -22.44
C ARG A 424 -14.21 14.31 -22.79
N LEU A 425 -15.25 14.71 -22.04
CA LEU A 425 -15.90 16.00 -22.19
C LEU A 425 -14.90 17.15 -21.93
N ALA A 426 -14.15 17.09 -20.84
CA ALA A 426 -13.12 18.06 -20.48
C ALA A 426 -12.03 18.19 -21.56
N ALA A 427 -11.56 17.07 -22.12
CA ALA A 427 -10.56 17.06 -23.18
C ALA A 427 -11.11 17.70 -24.46
N THR A 428 -12.35 17.36 -24.82
CA THR A 428 -13.02 17.89 -26.01
C THR A 428 -13.22 19.41 -25.91
N ASP A 429 -13.66 19.90 -24.74
CA ASP A 429 -13.80 21.34 -24.47
C ASP A 429 -12.45 22.10 -24.60
N HIS A 430 -11.33 21.41 -24.34
CA HIS A 430 -9.98 21.95 -24.48
C HIS A 430 -9.33 21.67 -25.86
N GLY A 431 -10.09 21.17 -26.83
CA GLY A 431 -9.59 20.87 -28.18
C GLY A 431 -8.51 19.79 -28.22
N THR A 432 -8.53 18.84 -27.30
CA THR A 432 -7.53 17.76 -27.18
C THR A 432 -8.18 16.39 -26.95
N VAL A 433 -7.36 15.36 -26.77
CA VAL A 433 -7.79 13.98 -26.50
C VAL A 433 -7.55 13.62 -25.03
N ALA A 434 -8.39 12.75 -24.49
CA ALA A 434 -8.29 12.24 -23.12
C ALA A 434 -7.18 11.17 -23.00
N ASP A 435 -5.93 11.55 -23.27
CA ASP A 435 -4.76 10.69 -23.10
C ASP A 435 -4.23 10.72 -21.66
N LEU A 436 -3.17 9.95 -21.38
CA LEU A 436 -2.54 9.92 -20.06
C LEU A 436 -2.06 11.30 -19.61
N ARG A 437 -1.55 12.15 -20.51
CA ARG A 437 -1.07 13.49 -20.16
C ARG A 437 -2.21 14.38 -19.71
N PHE A 438 -3.34 14.32 -20.39
CA PHE A 438 -4.55 15.05 -20.00
C PHE A 438 -5.12 14.53 -18.68
N ALA A 439 -5.22 13.20 -18.53
CA ALA A 439 -5.68 12.56 -17.30
C ALA A 439 -4.84 12.94 -16.07
N LYS A 440 -3.52 13.07 -16.22
CA LYS A 440 -2.65 13.58 -15.15
C LYS A 440 -3.04 14.98 -14.68
N LYS A 441 -3.34 15.90 -15.60
CA LYS A 441 -3.79 17.25 -15.25
C LYS A 441 -5.14 17.23 -14.54
N TRP A 442 -6.07 16.41 -15.02
CA TRP A 442 -7.37 16.22 -14.39
C TRP A 442 -7.22 15.67 -12.96
N LEU A 443 -6.38 14.65 -12.78
CA LEU A 443 -6.11 14.03 -11.49
C LEU A 443 -5.41 15.00 -10.52
N ALA A 444 -4.42 15.77 -10.98
CA ALA A 444 -3.77 16.79 -10.17
C ALA A 444 -4.81 17.80 -9.65
N ARG A 445 -5.66 18.32 -10.54
CA ARG A 445 -6.74 19.23 -10.15
C ARG A 445 -7.72 18.59 -9.16
N TYR A 446 -8.06 17.33 -9.36
CA TYR A 446 -8.91 16.59 -8.42
C TYR A 446 -8.25 16.46 -7.05
N ALA A 447 -6.97 16.08 -6.99
CA ALA A 447 -6.21 15.93 -5.77
C ALA A 447 -6.03 17.26 -5.01
N GLU A 448 -5.79 18.37 -5.71
CA GLU A 448 -5.70 19.72 -5.15
C GLU A 448 -6.96 20.11 -4.37
N ILE A 449 -8.14 19.82 -4.90
CA ILE A 449 -9.41 20.23 -4.28
C ILE A 449 -9.96 19.22 -3.28
N SER A 450 -9.37 18.02 -3.17
CA SER A 450 -9.88 16.93 -2.33
C SER A 450 -8.82 16.39 -1.38
N LEU A 451 -7.78 15.71 -1.89
CA LEU A 451 -6.75 15.06 -1.07
C LEU A 451 -5.95 16.05 -0.24
N VAL A 452 -5.49 17.14 -0.86
CA VAL A 452 -4.67 18.14 -0.17
C VAL A 452 -5.42 18.74 1.04
N PRO A 453 -6.69 19.19 0.92
CA PRO A 453 -7.49 19.61 2.07
C PRO A 453 -7.65 18.54 3.16
N LEU A 454 -7.90 17.28 2.78
CA LEU A 454 -8.11 16.19 3.72
C LEU A 454 -6.83 15.85 4.50
N LEU A 455 -5.68 15.83 3.83
CA LEU A 455 -4.38 15.65 4.50
C LEU A 455 -4.03 16.84 5.38
N TRP A 456 -4.35 18.06 4.93
CA TRP A 456 -4.13 19.28 5.71
C TRP A 456 -4.95 19.30 7.01
N LEU A 457 -6.23 18.92 6.95
CA LEU A 457 -7.09 18.80 8.14
C LEU A 457 -6.49 17.87 9.19
N TYR A 458 -5.90 16.76 8.77
CA TYR A 458 -5.27 15.83 9.71
C TYR A 458 -3.90 16.32 10.20
N ALA A 459 -3.00 16.69 9.28
CA ALA A 459 -1.64 17.11 9.62
C ALA A 459 -1.64 18.34 10.57
N LYS A 460 -2.50 19.32 10.30
CA LYS A 460 -2.56 20.59 11.04
C LYS A 460 -3.53 20.58 12.21
N HIS A 461 -4.65 19.88 12.10
CA HIS A 461 -5.75 19.96 13.07
C HIS A 461 -6.14 18.63 13.71
N GLY A 462 -5.50 17.52 13.32
CA GLY A 462 -5.80 16.19 13.86
C GLY A 462 -7.17 15.65 13.46
N VAL A 463 -7.80 16.20 12.42
CA VAL A 463 -9.15 15.81 11.99
C VAL A 463 -9.05 14.75 10.89
N SER A 464 -9.51 13.54 11.20
CA SER A 464 -9.62 12.42 10.25
C SER A 464 -11.07 12.23 9.83
N MET A 465 -11.36 12.45 8.54
CA MET A 465 -12.70 12.29 7.96
C MET A 465 -12.81 10.97 7.19
N GLU A 466 -13.96 10.28 7.29
CA GLU A 466 -14.26 9.09 6.48
C GLU A 466 -14.66 9.46 5.03
N ALA A 467 -13.79 10.18 4.32
CA ALA A 467 -14.01 10.65 2.96
C ALA A 467 -13.79 9.53 1.91
N HIS A 468 -14.49 8.40 2.09
CA HIS A 468 -14.56 7.33 1.10
C HIS A 468 -15.44 7.72 -0.09
N VAL A 469 -15.44 6.92 -1.17
CA VAL A 469 -16.10 7.30 -2.45
C VAL A 469 -17.61 7.62 -2.34
N GLN A 470 -18.32 7.07 -1.37
CA GLN A 470 -19.74 7.39 -1.12
C GLN A 470 -19.99 8.67 -0.29
N ASN A 471 -19.00 9.07 0.53
CA ASN A 471 -19.05 10.26 1.38
C ASN A 471 -18.30 11.44 0.75
N SER A 472 -17.73 11.22 -0.43
CA SER A 472 -17.08 12.22 -1.26
C SER A 472 -18.00 12.59 -2.41
N LEU A 473 -18.22 13.89 -2.60
CA LEU A 473 -18.97 14.45 -3.71
C LEU A 473 -18.06 15.38 -4.51
N VAL A 474 -18.24 15.42 -5.82
CA VAL A 474 -17.52 16.35 -6.70
C VAL A 474 -18.51 17.00 -7.66
N ALA A 475 -18.39 18.32 -7.83
CA ALA A 475 -19.05 19.05 -8.90
C ALA A 475 -18.05 19.28 -10.04
N LEU A 476 -18.50 19.01 -11.28
CA LEU A 476 -17.67 19.10 -12.48
C LEU A 476 -18.21 20.22 -13.38
N ASP A 477 -17.34 21.17 -13.72
CA ASP A 477 -17.63 22.24 -14.68
C ASP A 477 -17.01 21.90 -16.03
N ARG A 478 -17.85 21.71 -17.05
CA ARG A 478 -17.43 21.25 -18.40
C ARG A 478 -16.47 20.05 -18.33
N GLY A 479 -16.72 19.15 -17.38
CA GLY A 479 -15.93 17.93 -17.13
C GLY A 479 -14.73 18.09 -16.18
N TRP A 480 -14.35 19.31 -15.76
CA TRP A 480 -13.23 19.55 -14.85
C TRP A 480 -13.64 19.57 -13.36
N PRO A 481 -12.81 19.07 -12.43
CA PRO A 481 -13.07 19.17 -11.00
C PRO A 481 -13.12 20.64 -10.56
N ALA A 482 -14.30 21.08 -10.15
CA ALA A 482 -14.54 22.47 -9.78
C ALA A 482 -14.65 22.64 -8.25
N ARG A 483 -15.46 21.79 -7.61
CA ARG A 483 -15.72 21.80 -6.17
C ARG A 483 -15.76 20.38 -5.61
N PHE A 484 -15.24 20.20 -4.41
CA PHE A 484 -15.29 18.95 -3.69
C PHE A 484 -16.06 19.14 -2.37
N PHE A 485 -16.87 18.15 -2.02
CA PHE A 485 -17.63 18.15 -0.79
C PHE A 485 -17.39 16.83 -0.05
N VAL A 486 -17.15 16.91 1.25
CA VAL A 486 -17.13 15.74 2.13
C VAL A 486 -18.32 15.80 3.07
N ARG A 487 -19.01 14.67 3.23
CA ARG A 487 -20.19 14.54 4.10
C ARG A 487 -20.05 13.38 5.06
N ASP A 488 -21.05 13.26 5.94
CA ASP A 488 -21.19 12.17 6.92
C ASP A 488 -20.17 12.24 8.04
N LEU A 489 -20.51 13.08 9.02
CA LEU A 489 -19.60 13.41 10.12
C LEU A 489 -19.61 12.36 11.24
N GLU A 490 -20.51 11.39 11.20
CA GLU A 490 -20.61 10.26 12.15
C GLU A 490 -19.28 9.51 12.31
N GLY A 491 -18.55 9.31 11.20
CA GLY A 491 -17.28 8.57 11.20
C GLY A 491 -16.05 9.40 11.57
N THR A 492 -16.19 10.72 11.75
CA THR A 492 -15.06 11.63 12.00
C THR A 492 -14.33 11.23 13.27
N SER A 493 -13.00 11.22 13.21
CA SER A 493 -12.12 10.86 14.31
C SER A 493 -11.16 12.01 14.59
N LEU A 494 -11.10 12.46 15.84
CA LEU A 494 -10.24 13.56 16.27
C LEU A 494 -9.03 12.99 17.01
N SER A 495 -7.82 13.30 16.54
CA SER A 495 -6.59 12.90 17.23
C SER A 495 -6.50 13.58 18.60
N ALA A 496 -6.37 12.80 19.67
CA ALA A 496 -6.22 13.32 21.03
C ALA A 496 -4.95 14.17 21.18
N GLU A 497 -3.89 13.84 20.43
CA GLU A 497 -2.62 14.56 20.44
C GLU A 497 -2.72 15.90 19.68
N ARG A 498 -3.30 15.88 18.48
CA ARG A 498 -3.28 17.02 17.56
C ARG A 498 -4.51 17.93 17.67
N ALA A 499 -5.68 17.38 17.98
CA ALA A 499 -6.95 18.11 18.03
C ALA A 499 -7.26 18.70 19.42
N GLY A 500 -6.41 18.48 20.42
CA GLY A 500 -6.69 18.81 21.83
C GLY A 500 -7.13 20.27 22.07
N SER A 501 -6.43 21.24 21.49
CA SER A 501 -6.78 22.67 21.63
C SER A 501 -8.01 23.09 20.83
N LEU A 502 -8.27 22.43 19.70
CA LEU A 502 -9.38 22.75 18.81
C LEU A 502 -10.71 22.16 19.30
N SER A 503 -10.66 20.93 19.84
CA SER A 503 -11.85 20.19 20.25
C SER A 503 -12.46 20.76 21.53
N GLY A 504 -11.63 21.09 22.53
CA GLY A 504 -12.08 21.47 23.87
C GLY A 504 -12.88 20.34 24.57
N LEU A 505 -12.70 19.09 24.14
CA LEU A 505 -13.41 17.92 24.66
C LEU A 505 -12.64 17.30 25.84
N PRO A 506 -13.35 16.66 26.80
CA PRO A 506 -12.72 15.81 27.81
C PRO A 506 -11.87 14.69 27.18
N ALA A 507 -10.77 14.30 27.83
CA ALA A 507 -9.82 13.32 27.29
C ALA A 507 -10.42 11.92 27.03
N ASP A 508 -11.52 11.57 27.70
CA ASP A 508 -12.27 10.32 27.59
C ASP A 508 -13.48 10.41 26.63
N HIS A 509 -13.66 11.54 25.93
CA HIS A 509 -14.77 11.73 25.03
C HIS A 509 -14.70 10.77 23.82
N PRO A 510 -15.80 10.09 23.43
CA PRO A 510 -15.80 9.04 22.40
C PRO A 510 -15.55 9.54 20.96
N ALA A 511 -15.35 10.85 20.77
CA ALA A 511 -14.92 11.45 19.50
C ALA A 511 -13.39 11.58 19.39
N LEU A 512 -12.66 11.44 20.51
CA LEU A 512 -11.19 11.46 20.56
C LEU A 512 -10.62 10.06 20.34
N TYR A 513 -9.58 9.98 19.54
CA TYR A 513 -8.88 8.75 19.15
C TYR A 513 -7.38 8.91 19.36
N ALA A 514 -6.66 7.80 19.54
CA ALA A 514 -5.21 7.78 19.42
C ALA A 514 -4.79 8.29 18.02
N ASP A 515 -3.63 8.97 17.93
CA ASP A 515 -3.17 9.58 16.68
C ASP A 515 -3.05 8.53 15.57
N GLU A 516 -2.49 7.37 15.90
CA GLU A 516 -2.30 6.24 14.99
C GLU A 516 -3.64 5.67 14.50
N GLU A 517 -4.67 5.62 15.35
CA GLU A 517 -5.99 5.14 14.97
C GLU A 517 -6.69 6.13 14.03
N ALA A 518 -6.60 7.43 14.33
CA ALA A 518 -7.13 8.49 13.48
C ALA A 518 -6.43 8.50 12.10
N TRP A 519 -5.10 8.36 12.07
CA TRP A 519 -4.32 8.22 10.84
C TRP A 519 -4.74 6.97 10.05
N LYS A 520 -4.80 5.81 10.71
CA LYS A 520 -5.15 4.53 10.08
C LYS A 520 -6.50 4.62 9.36
N ARG A 521 -7.48 5.28 9.97
CA ARG A 521 -8.80 5.52 9.38
C ARG A 521 -8.73 6.46 8.17
N LEU A 522 -8.00 7.58 8.28
CA LEU A 522 -7.81 8.51 7.16
C LEU A 522 -7.13 7.81 5.98
N ALA A 523 -6.03 7.12 6.22
CA ALA A 523 -5.27 6.41 5.20
C ALA A 523 -6.14 5.38 4.46
N TYR A 524 -6.95 4.60 5.20
CA TYR A 524 -7.87 3.68 4.56
C TYR A 524 -8.94 4.39 3.72
N TYR A 525 -9.68 5.34 4.28
CA TYR A 525 -10.83 5.90 3.57
C TYR A 525 -10.42 6.83 2.43
N VAL A 526 -9.36 7.61 2.60
CA VAL A 526 -8.91 8.61 1.62
C VAL A 526 -7.93 8.01 0.62
N LEU A 527 -6.86 7.33 1.07
CA LEU A 527 -5.82 6.85 0.15
C LEU A 527 -6.24 5.53 -0.51
N VAL A 528 -6.73 4.57 0.27
CA VAL A 528 -7.03 3.22 -0.23
C VAL A 528 -8.40 3.14 -0.91
N ASN A 529 -9.47 3.52 -0.19
CA ASN A 529 -10.85 3.36 -0.68
C ASN A 529 -11.18 4.38 -1.77
N HIS A 530 -10.74 5.62 -1.58
CA HIS A 530 -11.07 6.72 -2.47
C HIS A 530 -10.04 6.92 -3.58
N PHE A 531 -8.82 7.37 -3.27
CA PHE A 531 -7.81 7.65 -4.29
C PHE A 531 -7.37 6.39 -5.04
N GLY A 532 -7.25 5.25 -4.36
CA GLY A 532 -6.99 3.97 -5.02
C GLY A 532 -8.02 3.63 -6.10
N HIS A 533 -9.30 3.89 -5.85
CA HIS A 533 -10.37 3.63 -6.80
C HIS A 533 -10.41 4.69 -7.92
N VAL A 534 -10.24 5.98 -7.59
CA VAL A 534 -10.21 7.07 -8.59
C VAL A 534 -9.03 6.89 -9.54
N VAL A 535 -7.82 6.67 -9.02
CA VAL A 535 -6.62 6.45 -9.84
C VAL A 535 -6.78 5.22 -10.74
N HIS A 536 -7.30 4.12 -10.18
CA HIS A 536 -7.61 2.92 -10.98
C HIS A 536 -8.61 3.23 -12.11
N ALA A 537 -9.71 3.93 -11.81
CA ALA A 537 -10.72 4.26 -12.80
C ALA A 537 -10.19 5.20 -13.89
N ILE A 538 -9.33 6.16 -13.56
CA ILE A 538 -8.66 7.03 -14.53
C ILE A 538 -7.69 6.22 -15.39
N ALA A 539 -6.86 5.37 -14.79
CA ALA A 539 -5.94 4.49 -15.51
C ALA A 539 -6.71 3.61 -16.50
N HIS A 540 -7.89 3.10 -16.10
CA HIS A 540 -8.77 2.34 -16.97
C HIS A 540 -9.38 3.20 -18.08
N ALA A 541 -9.78 4.44 -17.78
CA ALA A 541 -10.38 5.36 -18.73
C ALA A 541 -9.44 5.70 -19.91
N VAL A 542 -8.14 5.81 -19.65
CA VAL A 542 -7.11 6.18 -20.65
C VAL A 542 -6.19 5.02 -21.06
N ASP A 543 -6.53 3.80 -20.65
CA ASP A 543 -5.77 2.58 -20.90
C ASP A 543 -4.27 2.67 -20.58
N ALA A 544 -3.95 3.11 -19.36
CA ALA A 544 -2.59 3.26 -18.86
C ALA A 544 -2.35 2.47 -17.56
N ASP A 545 -1.08 2.33 -17.18
CA ASP A 545 -0.69 1.86 -15.85
C ASP A 545 -1.03 2.87 -14.75
N GLU A 546 -1.20 2.39 -13.52
CA GLU A 546 -1.55 3.24 -12.37
C GLU A 546 -0.34 4.03 -11.82
N LEU A 547 0.88 3.51 -11.93
CA LEU A 547 2.07 4.12 -11.31
C LEU A 547 2.37 5.55 -11.81
N PRO A 548 2.27 5.87 -13.12
CA PRO A 548 2.42 7.24 -13.59
C PRO A 548 1.40 8.24 -13.01
N LEU A 549 0.19 7.77 -12.64
CA LEU A 549 -0.85 8.59 -12.02
C LEU A 549 -0.61 8.76 -10.52
N TRP A 550 -0.14 7.73 -9.82
CA TRP A 550 0.32 7.86 -8.43
C TRP A 550 1.50 8.81 -8.28
N ARG A 551 2.39 8.86 -9.28
CA ARG A 551 3.42 9.91 -9.35
C ARG A 551 2.82 11.31 -9.39
N THR A 552 1.77 11.53 -10.18
CA THR A 552 1.05 12.81 -10.18
C THR A 552 0.45 13.14 -8.81
N VAL A 553 -0.13 12.15 -8.12
CA VAL A 553 -0.67 12.33 -6.76
C VAL A 553 0.45 12.73 -5.79
N TYR A 554 1.58 12.02 -5.82
CA TYR A 554 2.77 12.34 -5.02
C TYR A 554 3.25 13.78 -5.28
N GLU A 555 3.48 14.15 -6.54
CA GLU A 555 3.93 15.49 -6.94
C GLU A 555 2.94 16.58 -6.48
N THR A 556 1.63 16.35 -6.62
CA THR A 556 0.59 17.31 -6.19
C THR A 556 0.61 17.55 -4.68
N ILE A 557 0.87 16.51 -3.89
CA ILE A 557 0.94 16.61 -2.42
C ILE A 557 2.26 17.25 -1.99
N ARG A 558 3.39 16.81 -2.56
CA ARG A 558 4.74 17.30 -2.25
C ARG A 558 4.89 18.78 -2.60
N ASP A 559 4.38 19.19 -3.75
CA ASP A 559 4.51 20.57 -4.27
C ASP A 559 3.41 21.50 -3.74
N SER A 560 2.54 21.01 -2.84
CA SER A 560 1.46 21.79 -2.24
C SER A 560 2.00 22.85 -1.28
N ALA A 561 1.55 24.10 -1.43
CA ALA A 561 1.87 25.18 -0.50
C ALA A 561 1.19 25.03 0.89
N PHE A 562 0.34 24.01 1.08
CA PHE A 562 -0.41 23.79 2.32
C PHE A 562 0.13 22.63 3.16
N LEU A 563 1.04 21.83 2.62
CA LEU A 563 1.54 20.62 3.28
C LEU A 563 3.06 20.70 3.38
N GLU A 564 3.59 20.42 4.57
CA GLU A 564 5.03 20.31 4.80
C GLU A 564 5.45 18.84 4.64
N GLU A 565 6.48 18.58 3.82
CA GLU A 565 6.95 17.22 3.57
C GLU A 565 7.36 16.50 4.86
N ALA A 566 7.95 17.23 5.82
CA ALA A 566 8.33 16.68 7.12
C ALA A 566 7.13 16.14 7.92
N ASP A 567 5.96 16.77 7.82
CA ASP A 567 4.75 16.29 8.50
C ASP A 567 4.18 15.05 7.80
N LEU A 568 4.17 15.05 6.46
CA LEU A 568 3.72 13.90 5.67
C LEU A 568 4.58 12.65 5.92
N ARG A 569 5.90 12.85 6.02
CA ARG A 569 6.87 11.80 6.39
C ARG A 569 6.66 11.32 7.82
N ARG A 570 6.45 12.23 8.79
CA ARG A 570 6.14 11.85 10.19
C ARG A 570 4.86 11.03 10.31
N MET A 571 3.87 11.30 9.45
CA MET A 571 2.64 10.51 9.35
C MET A 571 2.86 9.13 8.69
N GLY A 572 4.05 8.85 8.15
CA GLY A 572 4.35 7.63 7.42
C GLY A 572 3.80 7.61 5.99
N LEU A 573 3.34 8.73 5.42
CA LEU A 573 2.74 8.76 4.08
C LEU A 573 3.73 8.33 2.99
N PHE A 574 4.99 8.73 3.12
CA PHE A 574 6.07 8.41 2.16
C PHE A 574 7.10 7.42 2.70
N ASP A 575 7.02 7.09 3.99
CA ASP A 575 8.05 6.27 4.67
C ASP A 575 7.52 4.92 5.15
N ASP A 576 6.20 4.73 5.31
CA ASP A 576 5.61 3.40 5.56
C ASP A 576 5.39 2.67 4.23
N PRO A 577 5.98 1.49 4.02
CA PRO A 577 5.76 0.70 2.80
C PRO A 577 4.33 0.16 2.66
N HIS A 578 3.48 0.31 3.69
CA HIS A 578 2.12 -0.21 3.68
C HIS A 578 1.07 0.84 4.05
N TRP A 579 -0.13 0.65 3.52
CA TRP A 579 -1.34 1.30 3.99
C TRP A 579 -2.29 0.32 4.65
N PRO A 580 -3.09 0.77 5.63
CA PRO A 580 -4.14 -0.05 6.20
C PRO A 580 -5.34 -0.17 5.25
N ALA A 581 -5.76 -1.40 4.96
CA ALA A 581 -6.98 -1.70 4.24
C ALA A 581 -7.97 -2.44 5.14
N LYS A 582 -9.24 -2.00 5.17
CA LYS A 582 -10.30 -2.71 5.90
C LYS A 582 -10.57 -4.08 5.27
N ALA A 583 -10.56 -5.13 6.10
CA ALA A 583 -10.73 -6.50 5.67
C ALA A 583 -12.22 -6.92 5.74
N ASN A 584 -13.02 -6.47 4.78
CA ASN A 584 -14.47 -6.67 4.80
C ASN A 584 -14.88 -8.15 4.66
N LEU A 585 -14.16 -8.95 3.87
CA LEU A 585 -14.43 -10.38 3.72
C LEU A 585 -14.05 -11.13 5.00
N LEU A 586 -12.82 -10.98 5.49
CA LEU A 586 -12.34 -11.64 6.72
C LEU A 586 -13.18 -11.23 7.93
N SER A 587 -13.47 -9.94 8.09
CA SER A 587 -14.31 -9.44 9.20
C SER A 587 -15.71 -10.04 9.13
N THR A 588 -16.25 -10.28 7.93
CA THR A 588 -17.55 -10.94 7.79
C THR A 588 -17.48 -12.41 8.16
N VAL A 589 -16.46 -13.13 7.70
CA VAL A 589 -16.25 -14.55 8.04
C VAL A 589 -16.06 -14.76 9.54
N ARG A 590 -15.31 -13.86 10.19
CA ARG A 590 -15.01 -13.88 11.63
C ARG A 590 -16.09 -13.26 12.52
N GLN A 591 -17.21 -12.82 11.94
CA GLN A 591 -18.30 -12.13 12.65
C GLN A 591 -17.85 -10.86 13.42
N ARG A 592 -16.82 -10.17 12.90
CA ARG A 592 -16.27 -8.92 13.44
C ARG A 592 -16.63 -7.70 12.58
N GLY A 593 -17.72 -7.75 11.82
CA GLY A 593 -18.04 -6.64 10.91
C GLY A 593 -18.33 -5.31 11.62
N GLU A 594 -18.67 -5.32 12.92
CA GLU A 594 -18.82 -4.13 13.76
C GLU A 594 -17.46 -3.53 14.19
N ASN A 595 -16.44 -4.37 14.38
CA ASN A 595 -15.07 -3.98 14.71
C ASN A 595 -14.11 -4.58 13.67
N PRO A 596 -14.03 -3.96 12.47
CA PRO A 596 -13.39 -4.59 11.33
C PRO A 596 -11.87 -4.73 11.53
N ASP A 597 -11.35 -5.88 11.10
CA ASP A 597 -9.90 -6.10 11.00
C ASP A 597 -9.32 -5.21 9.87
N TYR A 598 -8.07 -4.80 10.02
CA TYR A 598 -7.29 -4.11 8.99
C TYR A 598 -6.10 -4.96 8.57
N VAL A 599 -5.78 -4.95 7.28
CA VAL A 599 -4.64 -5.65 6.69
C VAL A 599 -3.72 -4.67 5.97
N PRO A 600 -2.39 -4.85 6.03
CA PRO A 600 -1.46 -4.01 5.29
C PRO A 600 -1.55 -4.32 3.78
N ILE A 601 -1.61 -3.27 2.97
CA ILE A 601 -1.47 -3.34 1.50
C ILE A 601 -0.32 -2.44 1.05
N PRO A 602 0.28 -2.64 -0.13
CA PRO A 602 1.37 -1.78 -0.61
C PRO A 602 1.01 -0.29 -0.66
N ASN A 603 1.89 0.56 -0.14
CA ASN A 603 1.83 2.00 -0.29
C ASN A 603 2.51 2.40 -1.62
N LEU A 604 1.73 2.97 -2.56
CA LEU A 604 2.28 3.37 -3.86
C LEU A 604 2.95 4.75 -3.84
N LEU A 605 2.62 5.61 -2.87
CA LEU A 605 3.33 6.87 -2.67
C LEU A 605 4.74 6.62 -2.12
N TYR A 606 4.90 5.62 -1.26
CA TYR A 606 6.20 5.13 -0.81
C TYR A 606 7.10 4.73 -1.98
N ALA A 607 6.61 3.86 -2.87
CA ALA A 607 7.37 3.40 -4.03
C ALA A 607 7.72 4.52 -5.03
N VAL A 608 6.92 5.58 -5.09
CA VAL A 608 7.22 6.77 -5.89
C VAL A 608 8.26 7.64 -5.19
N ALA A 609 8.08 7.92 -3.90
CA ALA A 609 8.99 8.72 -3.08
C ALA A 609 10.40 8.12 -3.07
N GLU A 610 10.53 6.79 -2.96
CA GLU A 610 11.83 6.12 -3.02
C GLU A 610 12.58 6.40 -4.32
N LYS A 611 11.88 6.35 -5.47
CA LYS A 611 12.48 6.65 -6.77
C LYS A 611 12.81 8.12 -6.92
N ASP A 612 12.01 9.00 -6.33
CA ASP A 612 12.22 10.44 -6.32
C ASP A 612 13.44 10.82 -5.46
N ASP A 613 13.55 10.26 -4.25
CA ASP A 613 14.69 10.42 -3.34
C ASP A 613 16.01 9.99 -4.01
N ALA A 614 16.03 8.83 -4.68
CA ALA A 614 17.23 8.34 -5.36
C ALA A 614 17.65 9.25 -6.53
N GLN A 615 16.68 9.81 -7.27
CA GLN A 615 16.94 10.75 -8.35
C GLN A 615 17.40 12.11 -7.81
N SER A 616 16.74 12.61 -6.75
CA SER A 616 17.08 13.84 -6.04
C SER A 616 18.49 13.81 -5.49
N SER A 617 18.90 12.68 -4.90
CA SER A 617 20.28 12.46 -4.44
C SER A 617 21.30 12.61 -5.58
N ALA A 618 21.03 11.98 -6.73
CA ALA A 618 21.91 12.08 -7.91
C ALA A 618 21.98 13.51 -8.48
N ASP A 619 20.85 14.22 -8.50
CA ASP A 619 20.78 15.62 -8.96
C ASP A 619 21.48 16.59 -8.00
N MET A 620 21.30 16.41 -6.68
CA MET A 620 22.03 17.14 -5.64
C MET A 620 23.55 16.95 -5.80
N VAL A 621 24.00 15.71 -5.96
CA VAL A 621 25.42 15.39 -6.16
C VAL A 621 25.94 16.04 -7.45
N ALA A 622 25.20 15.98 -8.55
CA ALA A 622 25.57 16.63 -9.80
C ALA A 622 25.65 18.16 -9.67
N ALA A 623 24.68 18.79 -8.99
CA ALA A 623 24.67 20.22 -8.73
C ALA A 623 25.87 20.66 -7.87
N ARG A 624 26.21 19.87 -6.85
CA ARG A 624 27.39 20.08 -6.00
C ARG A 624 28.68 20.02 -6.81
N ILE A 625 28.86 18.99 -7.63
CA ILE A 625 30.01 18.85 -8.54
C ILE A 625 30.15 20.08 -9.45
N ALA A 626 29.05 20.48 -10.10
CA ALA A 626 29.05 21.65 -10.98
C ALA A 626 29.41 22.94 -10.23
N SER A 627 28.92 23.10 -8.99
CA SER A 627 29.26 24.26 -8.14
C SER A 627 30.74 24.28 -7.74
N GLU A 628 31.28 23.16 -7.27
CA GLU A 628 32.69 23.07 -6.88
C GLU A 628 33.62 23.30 -8.08
N LYS A 629 33.27 22.78 -9.26
CA LYS A 629 34.07 23.03 -10.47
C LYS A 629 34.04 24.47 -10.93
N ARG A 630 32.94 25.21 -10.73
CA ARG A 630 32.91 26.66 -10.98
C ARG A 630 33.82 27.43 -10.02
N GLN A 631 33.96 26.96 -8.78
CA GLN A 631 34.80 27.62 -7.76
C GLN A 631 36.29 27.30 -7.93
N SER A 632 36.63 26.17 -8.56
CA SER A 632 38.02 25.73 -8.77
C SER A 632 38.21 25.12 -10.17
N PRO A 633 38.10 25.95 -11.23
CA PRO A 633 38.06 25.45 -12.61
C PRO A 633 39.34 24.72 -13.01
N SER A 634 40.50 25.18 -12.51
CA SER A 634 41.82 24.65 -12.84
C SER A 634 42.21 23.36 -12.12
N GLN A 635 41.45 22.91 -11.13
CA GLN A 635 41.73 21.65 -10.43
C GLN A 635 40.93 20.50 -11.03
N PRO A 636 41.56 19.35 -11.35
CA PRO A 636 40.84 18.20 -11.87
C PRO A 636 39.93 17.60 -10.80
N TYR A 637 38.68 17.30 -11.16
CA TYR A 637 37.67 16.72 -10.27
C TYR A 637 37.79 15.20 -10.22
N CYS A 638 38.06 14.66 -9.03
CA CYS A 638 37.99 13.23 -8.76
C CYS A 638 37.57 13.00 -7.30
N ALA A 639 36.41 12.38 -7.09
CA ALA A 639 35.87 12.21 -5.75
C ALA A 639 34.92 11.01 -5.64
N PHE A 640 34.88 10.40 -4.46
CA PHE A 640 33.73 9.64 -3.98
C PHE A 640 32.83 10.57 -3.16
N LEU A 641 31.53 10.56 -3.48
CA LEU A 641 30.50 11.28 -2.73
C LEU A 641 29.52 10.26 -2.17
N TYR A 642 29.18 10.37 -0.89
CA TYR A 642 28.26 9.47 -0.18
C TYR A 642 27.11 10.27 0.43
N ASP A 643 25.88 9.98 0.04
CA ASP A 643 24.66 10.53 0.63
C ASP A 643 24.27 9.68 1.85
N LEU A 644 24.59 10.16 3.05
CA LEU A 644 24.36 9.43 4.29
C LEU A 644 22.87 9.38 4.66
N ASP A 645 22.08 10.36 4.23
CA ASP A 645 20.65 10.36 4.51
C ASP A 645 19.91 9.34 3.64
N HIS A 646 20.29 9.23 2.35
CA HIS A 646 19.83 8.16 1.48
C HIS A 646 20.23 6.78 2.01
N LEU A 647 21.46 6.63 2.51
CA LEU A 647 21.92 5.39 3.15
C LEU A 647 21.04 4.99 4.34
N LYS A 648 20.77 5.92 5.26
CA LYS A 648 19.94 5.67 6.45
C LYS A 648 18.52 5.27 6.05
N ARG A 649 17.86 6.05 5.18
CA ARG A 649 16.49 5.73 4.71
C ARG A 649 16.41 4.34 4.08
N HIS A 650 17.35 4.04 3.18
CA HIS A 650 17.40 2.73 2.53
C HIS A 650 17.65 1.60 3.53
N ALA A 651 18.60 1.76 4.45
CA ALA A 651 18.91 0.73 5.44
C ALA A 651 17.77 0.50 6.45
N SER A 652 17.10 1.57 6.92
CA SER A 652 15.95 1.47 7.84
C SER A 652 14.83 0.68 7.22
N ARG A 653 14.47 0.98 5.96
CA ARG A 653 13.50 0.18 5.20
C ARG A 653 13.81 -1.31 5.23
N LEU A 654 15.06 -1.68 4.92
CA LEU A 654 15.45 -3.09 4.86
C LEU A 654 15.36 -3.75 6.23
N ALA A 655 15.77 -3.06 7.29
CA ALA A 655 15.70 -3.58 8.65
C ALA A 655 14.24 -3.72 9.13
N ASP A 656 13.42 -2.69 8.97
CA ASP A 656 12.06 -2.60 9.53
C ASP A 656 11.07 -3.54 8.84
N SER A 657 11.31 -3.88 7.58
CA SER A 657 10.44 -4.80 6.83
C SER A 657 10.68 -6.28 7.15
N LEU A 658 11.83 -6.63 7.74
CA LEU A 658 12.17 -8.03 8.00
C LEU A 658 11.25 -8.67 9.07
N PRO A 659 10.94 -9.97 8.95
CA PRO A 659 10.22 -10.70 10.00
C PRO A 659 11.04 -10.77 11.30
N ALA A 660 10.37 -10.92 12.44
CA ALA A 660 11.00 -10.96 13.76
C ALA A 660 12.06 -12.07 13.96
N PHE A 661 11.99 -13.16 13.18
CA PHE A 661 12.98 -14.25 13.22
C PHE A 661 14.21 -13.97 12.34
N CYS A 662 14.30 -12.79 11.70
CA CYS A 662 15.42 -12.40 10.84
C CYS A 662 16.23 -11.27 11.46
N GLN A 663 17.54 -11.24 11.20
CA GLN A 663 18.43 -10.14 11.57
C GLN A 663 19.24 -9.68 10.36
N LEU A 664 19.35 -8.36 10.21
CA LEU A 664 20.13 -7.71 9.16
C LEU A 664 21.47 -7.22 9.71
N PHE A 665 22.56 -7.80 9.23
CA PHE A 665 23.92 -7.36 9.50
C PHE A 665 24.51 -6.66 8.28
N TYR A 666 25.24 -5.57 8.49
CA TYR A 666 26.00 -4.91 7.43
C TYR A 666 27.40 -5.51 7.33
N ALA A 667 27.73 -6.06 6.15
CA ALA A 667 29.08 -6.57 5.88
C ALA A 667 30.04 -5.40 5.60
N ALA A 668 30.88 -5.07 6.59
CA ALA A 668 31.75 -3.90 6.58
C ALA A 668 32.73 -3.88 5.39
N LYS A 669 33.10 -5.04 4.86
CA LYS A 669 33.93 -5.19 3.65
C LYS A 669 33.37 -4.52 2.40
N ALA A 670 32.06 -4.24 2.37
CA ALA A 670 31.45 -3.46 1.30
C ALA A 670 31.92 -2.00 1.33
N ASN A 671 31.93 -1.38 2.51
CA ASN A 671 32.49 -0.05 2.75
C ASN A 671 32.69 0.14 4.28
N SER A 672 33.94 0.06 4.74
CA SER A 672 34.27 0.12 6.17
C SER A 672 34.63 1.53 6.63
N GLU A 673 34.25 2.57 5.89
CA GLU A 673 34.50 3.95 6.31
C GLU A 673 33.68 4.33 7.53
N LEU A 674 34.30 5.03 8.48
CA LEU A 674 33.70 5.30 9.79
C LEU A 674 32.38 6.10 9.70
N PRO A 675 32.21 7.10 8.83
CA PRO A 675 30.92 7.77 8.65
C PRO A 675 29.80 6.83 8.18
N ILE A 676 30.12 5.85 7.32
CA ILE A 676 29.15 4.85 6.83
C ILE A 676 28.74 3.93 7.98
N LEU A 677 29.71 3.43 8.76
CA LEU A 677 29.42 2.57 9.91
C LEU A 677 28.59 3.31 10.97
N ARG A 678 28.92 4.58 11.28
CA ARG A 678 28.14 5.39 12.23
C ARG A 678 26.71 5.63 11.75
N ALA A 679 26.52 5.92 10.46
CA ALA A 679 25.19 6.10 9.89
C ALA A 679 24.31 4.85 10.01
N LEU A 680 24.91 3.65 9.98
CA LEU A 680 24.19 2.38 10.03
C LEU A 680 24.02 1.80 11.45
N ALA A 681 24.83 2.23 12.43
CA ALA A 681 24.93 1.56 13.74
C ALA A 681 23.59 1.46 14.50
N ASN A 682 22.73 2.47 14.40
CA ASN A 682 21.42 2.50 15.06
C ASN A 682 20.28 1.89 14.21
N ILE A 683 20.60 1.32 13.06
CA ILE A 683 19.63 0.85 12.06
C ILE A 683 19.75 -0.67 11.86
N VAL A 684 20.97 -1.16 11.64
CA VAL A 684 21.22 -2.59 11.44
C VAL A 684 21.36 -3.32 12.78
N HIS A 685 21.14 -4.64 12.77
CA HIS A 685 21.27 -5.47 13.96
C HIS A 685 22.74 -5.73 14.36
N GLY A 686 23.68 -5.50 13.44
CA GLY A 686 25.10 -5.59 13.72
C GLY A 686 26.00 -5.46 12.49
N PHE A 687 27.30 -5.62 12.71
CA PHE A 687 28.31 -5.62 11.65
C PHE A 687 28.96 -6.99 11.47
N GLU A 688 29.02 -7.45 10.22
CA GLU A 688 29.93 -8.54 9.85
C GLU A 688 31.28 -7.94 9.42
N THR A 689 32.34 -8.54 9.94
CA THR A 689 33.72 -8.11 9.75
C THR A 689 34.57 -9.27 9.27
N ALA A 690 35.50 -9.00 8.37
CA ALA A 690 36.42 -9.98 7.79
C ALA A 690 37.84 -9.87 8.36
N SER A 691 38.14 -8.87 9.20
CA SER A 691 39.46 -8.66 9.81
C SER A 691 39.39 -7.96 11.17
N ALA A 692 40.44 -8.10 11.99
CA ALA A 692 40.57 -7.35 13.25
C ALA A 692 40.55 -5.82 13.06
N GLY A 693 41.04 -5.32 11.92
CA GLY A 693 40.93 -3.91 11.56
C GLY A 693 39.47 -3.44 11.42
N GLU A 694 38.63 -4.25 10.80
CA GLU A 694 37.19 -3.95 10.69
C GLU A 694 36.47 -4.09 12.03
N ILE A 695 36.86 -5.04 12.89
CA ILE A 695 36.33 -5.12 14.27
C ILE A 695 36.63 -3.83 15.04
N ARG A 696 37.85 -3.29 14.91
CA ARG A 696 38.23 -2.02 15.54
C ARG A 696 37.36 -0.87 15.03
N LYS A 697 37.19 -0.74 13.72
CA LYS A 697 36.33 0.30 13.14
C LYS A 697 34.86 0.15 13.54
N ALA A 698 34.32 -1.07 13.57
CA ALA A 698 32.96 -1.36 14.03
C ALA A 698 32.76 -0.91 15.48
N ARG A 699 33.71 -1.23 16.37
CA ARG A 699 33.70 -0.84 17.79
C ARG A 699 33.91 0.66 17.99
N GLU A 700 34.62 1.33 17.09
CA GLU A 700 34.77 2.78 17.08
C GLU A 700 33.49 3.50 16.61
N ALA A 701 32.76 2.90 15.68
CA ALA A 701 31.46 3.40 15.24
C ALA A 701 30.42 3.27 16.37
N ASP A 702 30.36 2.11 16.99
CA ASP A 702 29.53 1.84 18.17
C ASP A 702 30.17 0.73 19.03
N PRO A 703 30.55 1.02 20.29
CA PRO A 703 31.14 0.03 21.20
C PRO A 703 30.21 -1.14 21.54
N ALA A 704 28.89 -0.95 21.50
CA ALA A 704 27.88 -1.91 21.95
C ALA A 704 27.32 -2.77 20.82
N ILE A 705 27.49 -2.37 19.56
CA ILE A 705 26.86 -3.06 18.43
C ILE A 705 27.30 -4.53 18.32
N PRO A 706 26.41 -5.49 18.02
CA PRO A 706 26.83 -6.85 17.73
C PRO A 706 27.81 -6.92 16.55
N VAL A 707 28.87 -7.73 16.70
CA VAL A 707 29.87 -7.95 15.64
C VAL A 707 30.04 -9.45 15.38
N ILE A 708 30.10 -9.82 14.10
CA ILE A 708 30.42 -11.16 13.62
C ILE A 708 31.81 -11.12 12.96
N TYR A 709 32.67 -12.11 13.22
CA TYR A 709 33.99 -12.23 12.59
C TYR A 709 34.03 -13.41 11.60
N GLY A 710 33.86 -13.09 10.31
CA GLY A 710 33.65 -14.03 9.20
C GLY A 710 34.84 -14.25 8.25
N GLY A 711 36.01 -13.68 8.54
CA GLY A 711 37.20 -13.79 7.67
C GLY A 711 37.76 -15.22 7.56
N PRO A 712 38.26 -15.65 6.39
CA PRO A 712 38.77 -17.01 6.18
C PRO A 712 40.08 -17.31 6.94
N VAL A 713 40.83 -16.27 7.31
CA VAL A 713 42.11 -16.39 8.00
C VAL A 713 42.07 -15.51 9.24
N LYS A 714 42.30 -16.13 10.40
CA LYS A 714 42.41 -15.45 11.69
C LYS A 714 43.68 -15.93 12.38
N THR A 715 44.55 -14.99 12.74
CA THR A 715 45.74 -15.27 13.55
C THR A 715 45.33 -15.45 15.01
N ASP A 716 46.22 -16.00 15.83
CA ASP A 716 45.96 -16.16 17.27
C ASP A 716 45.81 -14.79 17.95
N GLY A 717 46.50 -13.75 17.45
CA GLY A 717 46.33 -12.37 17.88
C GLY A 717 44.95 -11.81 17.51
N ASP A 718 44.48 -12.07 16.28
CA ASP A 718 43.14 -11.63 15.85
C ASP A 718 42.03 -12.31 16.66
N LEU A 719 42.18 -13.61 16.94
CA LEU A 719 41.23 -14.38 17.77
C LEU A 719 41.20 -13.86 19.21
N ALA A 720 42.38 -13.60 19.79
CA ALA A 720 42.50 -12.99 21.11
C ALA A 720 41.81 -11.62 21.17
N GLU A 721 42.08 -10.73 20.21
CA GLU A 721 41.46 -9.40 20.15
C GLU A 721 39.94 -9.48 19.95
N ALA A 722 39.47 -10.37 19.07
CA ALA A 722 38.03 -10.57 18.84
C ALA A 722 37.29 -10.99 20.13
N LEU A 723 37.90 -11.89 20.91
CA LEU A 723 37.37 -12.34 22.19
C LEU A 723 37.39 -11.22 23.24
N GLU A 724 38.47 -10.46 23.35
CA GLU A 724 38.59 -9.30 24.25
C GLU A 724 37.54 -8.22 23.93
N ARG A 725 37.25 -8.01 22.66
CA ARG A 725 36.23 -7.08 22.16
C ARG A 725 34.80 -7.64 22.16
N LYS A 726 34.59 -8.82 22.73
CA LYS A 726 33.28 -9.47 22.86
C LYS A 726 32.54 -9.57 21.52
N VAL A 727 33.23 -10.07 20.49
CA VAL A 727 32.58 -10.44 19.22
C VAL A 727 31.46 -11.47 19.51
N ARG A 728 30.28 -11.26 18.92
CA ARG A 728 29.07 -12.07 19.18
C ARG A 728 29.21 -13.46 18.61
N HIS A 729 29.78 -13.60 17.42
CA HIS A 729 30.03 -14.90 16.79
C HIS A 729 31.35 -14.88 16.02
N ILE A 730 32.18 -15.89 16.25
CA ILE A 730 33.33 -16.18 15.38
C ILE A 730 32.92 -17.29 14.42
N HIS A 731 33.08 -17.07 13.12
CA HIS A 731 32.86 -18.13 12.13
C HIS A 731 34.10 -19.03 12.11
N ALA A 732 33.96 -20.29 12.52
CA ALA A 732 35.05 -21.27 12.43
C ALA A 732 35.09 -21.88 11.02
N GLU A 733 36.26 -21.75 10.38
CA GLU A 733 36.52 -22.17 9.00
C GLU A 733 37.14 -23.59 8.93
N SER A 734 37.65 -24.11 10.05
CA SER A 734 38.28 -25.44 10.12
C SER A 734 38.28 -26.04 11.53
N ALA A 735 38.46 -27.35 11.63
CA ALA A 735 38.70 -28.05 12.90
C ALA A 735 39.92 -27.50 13.66
N PHE A 736 40.96 -27.08 12.93
CA PHE A 736 42.16 -26.50 13.53
C PHE A 736 41.87 -25.12 14.13
N GLU A 737 41.15 -24.26 13.42
CA GLU A 737 40.74 -22.97 13.96
C GLU A 737 39.84 -23.13 15.19
N LEU A 738 38.94 -24.11 15.20
CA LEU A 738 38.09 -24.40 16.36
C LEU A 738 38.91 -24.72 17.63
N ARG A 739 39.98 -25.52 17.49
CA ARG A 739 40.92 -25.81 18.60
C ARG A 739 41.68 -24.57 19.06
N ARG A 740 42.06 -23.69 18.13
CA ARG A 740 42.74 -22.43 18.48
C ARG A 740 41.82 -21.50 19.26
N ILE A 741 40.55 -21.40 18.85
CA ILE A 741 39.53 -20.63 19.58
C ILE A 741 39.38 -21.17 21.01
N ASP A 742 39.23 -22.48 21.20
CA ASP A 742 39.11 -23.10 22.53
C ASP A 742 40.31 -22.82 23.43
N ARG A 743 41.54 -22.99 22.91
CA ARG A 743 42.77 -22.68 23.66
C ARG A 743 42.81 -21.23 24.13
N ILE A 744 42.60 -20.28 23.21
CA ILE A 744 42.71 -18.84 23.45
C ILE A 744 41.59 -18.35 24.39
N ALA A 745 40.39 -18.90 24.25
CA ALA A 745 39.25 -18.63 25.13
C ALA A 745 39.50 -19.19 26.55
N GLY A 746 40.08 -20.39 26.66
CA GLY A 746 40.47 -21.01 27.93
C GLY A 746 41.51 -20.20 28.69
N GLU A 747 42.53 -19.67 27.99
CA GLU A 747 43.53 -18.75 28.57
C GLU A 747 42.90 -17.48 29.18
N ARG A 748 41.70 -17.10 28.73
CA ARG A 748 40.95 -15.91 29.17
C ARG A 748 39.79 -16.25 30.11
N GLY A 749 39.55 -17.52 30.40
CA GLY A 749 38.44 -17.97 31.25
C GLY A 749 37.05 -17.68 30.68
N ILE A 750 36.91 -17.62 29.35
CA ILE A 750 35.64 -17.36 28.66
C ILE A 750 35.21 -18.56 27.81
N VAL A 751 33.95 -18.56 27.38
CA VAL A 751 33.42 -19.51 26.39
C VAL A 751 33.07 -18.73 25.12
N ALA A 752 33.72 -19.07 24.02
CA ALA A 752 33.56 -18.40 22.74
C ALA A 752 32.29 -18.90 22.00
N PRO A 753 31.34 -18.01 21.65
CA PRO A 753 30.24 -18.34 20.77
C PRO A 753 30.73 -18.48 19.31
N VAL A 754 30.44 -19.62 18.69
CA VAL A 754 30.96 -19.99 17.36
C VAL A 754 29.82 -20.42 16.44
N LEU A 755 29.87 -19.96 15.19
CA LEU A 755 29.11 -20.57 14.10
C LEU A 755 30.08 -21.38 13.23
N LEU A 756 29.70 -22.60 12.87
CA LEU A 756 30.50 -23.38 11.92
C LEU A 756 30.19 -22.90 10.51
N ARG A 757 31.20 -22.39 9.79
CA ARG A 757 31.03 -22.06 8.37
C ARG A 757 31.19 -23.33 7.57
N VAL A 758 30.15 -23.73 6.84
CA VAL A 758 30.13 -25.00 6.11
C VAL A 758 30.02 -24.73 4.60
N ASN A 759 30.87 -25.39 3.82
CA ASN A 759 30.79 -25.42 2.37
C ASN A 759 29.95 -26.64 1.94
N VAL A 760 28.71 -26.39 1.55
CA VAL A 760 27.72 -27.42 1.19
C VAL A 760 27.95 -27.98 -0.21
N GLY A 761 27.78 -29.30 -0.38
CA GLY A 761 28.14 -30.06 -1.57
C GLY A 761 27.02 -30.38 -2.57
N GLY A 762 25.85 -29.72 -2.48
CA GLY A 762 24.68 -30.02 -3.32
C GLY A 762 24.59 -29.28 -4.68
N SER A 763 23.69 -29.73 -5.55
CA SER A 763 23.30 -29.02 -6.78
C SER A 763 22.51 -27.76 -6.42
N LEU A 764 23.23 -26.65 -6.24
CA LEU A 764 22.65 -25.34 -6.00
C LEU A 764 21.84 -24.88 -7.24
N PRO A 765 20.78 -24.07 -7.07
CA PRO A 765 20.05 -23.48 -8.19
C PRO A 765 20.99 -22.67 -9.11
N ASP A 766 20.72 -22.67 -10.43
CA ASP A 766 21.52 -21.97 -11.43
C ASP A 766 21.72 -20.48 -11.07
N ALA A 767 22.97 -20.08 -10.80
CA ALA A 767 23.36 -18.71 -10.49
C ALA A 767 24.55 -18.24 -11.33
N THR A 768 24.64 -16.93 -11.52
CA THR A 768 25.71 -16.27 -12.31
C THR A 768 27.06 -16.20 -11.61
N LEU A 769 27.14 -16.43 -10.29
CA LEU A 769 28.36 -16.53 -9.48
C LEU A 769 28.16 -17.49 -8.30
N PHE A 770 28.90 -18.60 -8.28
CA PHE A 770 28.89 -19.58 -7.19
C PHE A 770 30.04 -19.32 -6.21
N MET A 771 29.75 -19.30 -4.91
CA MET A 771 30.75 -19.21 -3.83
C MET A 771 30.90 -20.52 -3.04
N ALA A 772 29.97 -21.47 -3.21
CA ALA A 772 29.98 -22.82 -2.63
C ALA A 772 29.60 -23.89 -3.68
N GLY A 773 29.80 -25.18 -3.38
CA GLY A 773 29.54 -26.30 -4.30
C GLY A 773 30.64 -26.57 -5.34
N ALA A 774 31.73 -25.81 -5.30
CA ALA A 774 32.98 -26.02 -6.04
C ALA A 774 34.17 -25.95 -5.06
N HIS A 775 35.36 -26.44 -5.46
CA HIS A 775 36.58 -26.34 -4.64
C HIS A 775 36.82 -24.89 -4.19
N SER A 776 36.65 -24.61 -2.89
CA SER A 776 36.68 -23.27 -2.31
C SER A 776 37.58 -23.23 -1.08
N GLN A 777 38.20 -22.09 -0.83
CA GLN A 777 39.03 -21.84 0.35
C GLN A 777 38.22 -21.51 1.61
N PHE A 778 36.89 -21.42 1.48
CA PHE A 778 35.98 -20.98 2.54
C PHE A 778 35.21 -22.16 3.14
N GLY A 779 35.15 -22.19 4.46
CA GLY A 779 34.33 -23.11 5.24
C GLY A 779 34.87 -24.55 5.32
N ILE A 780 34.29 -25.27 6.26
CA ILE A 780 34.48 -26.69 6.51
C ILE A 780 33.76 -27.48 5.43
N ASP A 781 34.41 -28.48 4.84
CA ASP A 781 33.73 -29.43 3.94
C ASP A 781 32.59 -30.12 4.69
N GLU A 782 31.38 -30.09 4.13
CA GLU A 782 30.19 -30.72 4.70
C GLU A 782 30.44 -32.17 5.16
N ARG A 783 31.26 -32.93 4.44
CA ARG A 783 31.57 -34.34 4.77
C ARG A 783 32.42 -34.49 6.04
N ALA A 784 33.14 -33.45 6.44
CA ALA A 784 33.93 -33.43 7.67
C ALA A 784 33.11 -33.00 8.90
N LEU A 785 31.84 -32.62 8.70
CA LEU A 785 31.00 -32.08 9.77
C LEU A 785 30.78 -33.06 10.94
N PRO A 786 30.57 -34.37 10.73
CA PRO A 786 30.47 -35.32 11.85
C PRO A 786 31.71 -35.34 12.75
N ASP A 787 32.90 -35.32 12.16
CA ASP A 787 34.17 -35.30 12.90
C ASP A 787 34.38 -33.98 13.65
N VAL A 788 34.04 -32.86 13.02
CA VAL A 788 34.11 -31.52 13.63
C VAL A 788 33.13 -31.41 14.81
N MET A 789 31.92 -31.96 14.68
CA MET A 789 30.95 -32.00 15.78
C MET A 789 31.41 -32.93 16.90
N GLY A 790 32.03 -34.07 16.57
CA GLY A 790 32.71 -34.93 17.55
C GLY A 790 33.78 -34.18 18.33
N LEU A 791 34.64 -33.42 17.63
CA LEU A 791 35.64 -32.54 18.23
C LEU A 791 35.00 -31.47 19.13
N ALA A 792 33.99 -30.75 18.64
CA ALA A 792 33.35 -29.64 19.36
C ALA A 792 32.85 -30.07 20.74
N ARG A 793 32.31 -31.29 20.89
CA ARG A 793 31.86 -31.84 22.18
C ARG A 793 32.98 -32.04 23.21
N THR A 794 34.25 -32.10 22.77
CA THR A 794 35.42 -32.24 23.66
C THR A 794 36.00 -30.91 24.12
N LEU A 795 35.61 -29.80 23.47
CA LEU A 795 36.09 -28.46 23.76
C LEU A 795 35.28 -27.85 24.90
N ARG A 796 35.94 -27.18 25.85
CA ARG A 796 35.30 -26.64 27.07
C ARG A 796 35.01 -25.14 26.98
N HIS A 797 35.67 -24.46 26.06
CA HIS A 797 35.67 -23.00 25.92
C HIS A 797 35.09 -22.56 24.56
N VAL A 798 34.38 -23.44 23.87
CA VAL A 798 33.64 -23.16 22.64
C VAL A 798 32.20 -23.59 22.80
N ARG A 799 31.26 -22.74 22.37
CA ARG A 799 29.84 -23.06 22.24
C ARG A 799 29.42 -22.90 20.79
N ILE A 800 29.02 -24.01 20.16
CA ILE A 800 28.46 -23.98 18.82
C ILE A 800 27.02 -23.47 18.93
N GLU A 801 26.71 -22.33 18.30
CA GLU A 801 25.37 -21.74 18.31
C GLU A 801 24.63 -21.88 16.97
N GLY A 802 25.27 -22.51 15.98
CA GLY A 802 24.67 -22.81 14.69
C GLY A 802 25.67 -22.76 13.55
N PHE A 803 25.19 -22.34 12.38
CA PHE A 803 25.90 -22.51 11.11
C PHE A 803 25.92 -21.23 10.28
N HIS A 804 26.97 -21.08 9.46
CA HIS A 804 27.05 -20.07 8.42
C HIS A 804 27.16 -20.75 7.05
N LEU A 805 26.17 -20.52 6.19
CA LEU A 805 26.07 -21.07 4.85
C LEU A 805 26.01 -19.92 3.85
N HIS A 806 26.97 -19.85 2.93
CA HIS A 806 27.05 -18.77 1.95
C HIS A 806 27.44 -19.30 0.57
N SER A 807 26.43 -19.61 -0.24
CA SER A 807 26.60 -20.28 -1.54
C SER A 807 26.44 -19.36 -2.74
N LEU A 808 25.77 -18.22 -2.59
CA LEU A 808 25.43 -17.29 -3.67
C LEU A 808 25.93 -15.87 -3.38
N SER A 809 26.29 -15.15 -4.44
CA SER A 809 26.61 -13.72 -4.40
C SER A 809 25.98 -12.99 -5.57
N ASN A 810 25.52 -11.76 -5.32
CA ASN A 810 24.84 -10.90 -6.29
C ASN A 810 23.63 -11.53 -7.01
N ASN A 811 22.84 -12.31 -6.28
CA ASN A 811 21.60 -12.85 -6.79
C ASN A 811 20.56 -11.73 -6.97
N LEU A 812 19.98 -11.65 -8.17
CA LEU A 812 18.96 -10.66 -8.53
C LEU A 812 17.53 -11.22 -8.45
N SER A 813 17.36 -12.54 -8.27
CA SER A 813 16.04 -13.18 -8.16
C SER A 813 15.74 -13.53 -6.72
N PHE A 814 14.64 -12.98 -6.19
CA PHE A 814 14.22 -13.31 -4.84
C PHE A 814 13.68 -14.75 -4.75
N GLU A 815 13.06 -15.29 -5.80
CA GLU A 815 12.57 -16.68 -5.83
C GLU A 815 13.71 -17.68 -5.63
N LYS A 816 14.79 -17.53 -6.40
CA LYS A 816 16.00 -18.36 -6.25
C LYS A 816 16.63 -18.20 -4.87
N HIS A 817 16.53 -17.01 -4.28
CA HIS A 817 17.04 -16.79 -2.93
C HIS A 817 16.21 -17.53 -1.89
N LEU A 818 14.88 -17.52 -2.02
CA LEU A 818 13.98 -18.28 -1.14
C LEU A 818 14.18 -19.79 -1.28
N GLU A 819 14.42 -20.29 -2.49
CA GLU A 819 14.76 -21.71 -2.70
C GLU A 819 16.05 -22.11 -1.98
N LEU A 820 17.08 -21.26 -2.05
CA LEU A 820 18.33 -21.46 -1.32
C LEU A 820 18.10 -21.48 0.20
N LEU A 821 17.31 -20.54 0.73
CA LEU A 821 17.01 -20.48 2.16
C LEU A 821 16.23 -21.71 2.63
N ALA A 822 15.24 -22.16 1.84
CA ALA A 822 14.50 -23.38 2.15
C ALA A 822 15.44 -24.60 2.21
N TYR A 823 16.39 -24.68 1.28
CA TYR A 823 17.44 -25.70 1.29
C TYR A 823 18.32 -25.62 2.55
N TYR A 824 18.77 -24.42 2.92
CA TYR A 824 19.56 -24.21 4.14
C TYR A 824 18.81 -24.60 5.42
N CYS A 825 17.54 -24.21 5.56
CA CYS A 825 16.70 -24.61 6.68
C CYS A 825 16.57 -26.14 6.76
N GLY A 826 16.39 -26.81 5.61
CA GLY A 826 16.35 -28.27 5.52
C GLY A 826 17.65 -28.94 6.00
N LEU A 827 18.81 -28.44 5.56
CA LEU A 827 20.11 -28.95 5.99
C LEU A 827 20.33 -28.76 7.50
N VAL A 828 20.08 -27.56 8.01
CA VAL A 828 20.26 -27.26 9.43
C VAL A 828 19.34 -28.12 10.31
N ASN A 829 18.08 -28.30 9.91
CA ASN A 829 17.16 -29.23 10.59
C ASN A 829 17.72 -30.66 10.63
N SER A 830 18.27 -31.15 9.51
CA SER A 830 18.91 -32.47 9.45
C SER A 830 20.09 -32.57 10.40
N TRP A 831 20.99 -31.59 10.40
CA TRP A 831 22.18 -31.58 11.26
C TRP A 831 21.85 -31.40 12.74
N MET A 832 20.84 -30.60 13.09
CA MET A 832 20.37 -30.48 14.48
C MET A 832 19.90 -31.84 15.01
N ASN A 833 19.13 -32.59 14.22
CA ASN A 833 18.65 -33.92 14.58
C ASN A 833 19.79 -34.95 14.65
N GLU A 834 20.69 -34.96 13.66
CA GLU A 834 21.81 -35.90 13.58
C GLU A 834 22.81 -35.70 14.73
N PHE A 835 23.12 -34.44 15.06
CA PHE A 835 24.14 -34.12 16.05
C PHE A 835 23.58 -33.81 17.45
N GLY A 836 22.25 -33.76 17.63
CA GLY A 836 21.62 -33.37 18.89
C GLY A 836 22.03 -31.97 19.34
N LEU A 837 22.08 -31.02 18.39
CA LEU A 837 22.47 -29.62 18.62
C LEU A 837 21.23 -28.72 18.59
N GLU A 838 21.15 -27.79 19.53
CA GLU A 838 20.21 -26.66 19.46
C GLU A 838 20.90 -25.48 18.74
N ALA A 839 20.64 -25.33 17.44
CA ALA A 839 21.13 -24.18 16.67
C ALA A 839 20.21 -22.98 16.89
N ALA A 840 20.76 -21.89 17.40
CA ALA A 840 20.06 -20.61 17.57
C ALA A 840 20.20 -19.69 16.35
N TYR A 841 21.24 -19.89 15.53
CA TYR A 841 21.51 -19.04 14.37
C TYR A 841 21.80 -19.84 13.10
N LEU A 842 21.14 -19.43 12.01
CA LEU A 842 21.55 -19.73 10.66
C LEU A 842 21.95 -18.42 9.99
N ASN A 843 23.23 -18.25 9.72
CA ASN A 843 23.71 -17.15 8.92
C ASN A 843 23.72 -17.55 7.44
N ALA A 844 22.94 -16.86 6.62
CA ALA A 844 22.80 -17.11 5.18
C ALA A 844 23.76 -16.26 4.32
N GLY A 845 24.59 -15.44 4.97
CA GLY A 845 25.51 -14.51 4.32
C GLY A 845 24.79 -13.39 3.55
N GLY A 846 25.52 -12.77 2.61
CA GLY A 846 25.04 -11.56 1.92
C GLY A 846 24.08 -11.82 0.77
N GLY A 847 24.46 -12.66 -0.20
CA GLY A 847 23.60 -13.21 -1.28
C GLY A 847 23.03 -12.23 -2.31
N ILE A 848 22.34 -11.20 -1.85
CA ILE A 848 21.48 -10.27 -2.57
C ILE A 848 22.32 -9.27 -3.37
N GLY A 849 21.91 -9.03 -4.61
CA GLY A 849 22.66 -8.27 -5.60
C GLY A 849 22.10 -6.90 -5.96
N VAL A 850 22.91 -6.17 -6.72
CA VAL A 850 22.54 -4.92 -7.39
C VAL A 850 22.60 -5.16 -8.90
N ASN A 851 21.55 -4.74 -9.61
CA ASN A 851 21.48 -4.83 -11.05
C ASN A 851 22.11 -3.58 -11.69
N TYR A 852 23.41 -3.62 -11.96
CA TYR A 852 24.12 -2.51 -12.61
C TYR A 852 23.79 -2.34 -14.09
N ALA A 853 23.20 -3.37 -14.74
CA ALA A 853 22.82 -3.29 -16.15
C ALA A 853 21.50 -2.53 -16.36
N ASP A 854 20.61 -2.58 -15.37
CA ASP A 854 19.34 -1.85 -15.36
C ASP A 854 19.02 -1.39 -13.95
N LEU A 855 19.36 -0.12 -13.66
CA LEU A 855 19.11 0.49 -12.36
C LEU A 855 17.61 0.59 -12.03
N GLY A 856 16.73 0.54 -13.05
CA GLY A 856 15.28 0.55 -12.87
C GLY A 856 14.69 -0.78 -12.40
N ARG A 857 15.47 -1.88 -12.45
CA ARG A 857 15.04 -3.23 -12.08
C ARG A 857 16.00 -3.87 -11.06
N GLN A 858 15.85 -3.48 -9.80
CA GLN A 858 16.59 -4.06 -8.67
C GLN A 858 15.90 -5.32 -8.11
N PHE A 859 16.55 -5.96 -7.13
CA PHE A 859 16.00 -7.10 -6.39
C PHE A 859 14.66 -6.74 -5.73
N GLU A 860 13.64 -7.59 -5.89
CA GLU A 860 12.28 -7.34 -5.38
C GLU A 860 12.19 -7.68 -3.88
N TRP A 861 12.72 -6.78 -3.04
CA TRP A 861 12.84 -6.97 -1.58
C TRP A 861 11.51 -7.25 -0.88
N GLU A 862 10.43 -6.59 -1.31
CA GLU A 862 9.12 -6.74 -0.69
C GLU A 862 8.53 -8.14 -0.95
N ARG A 863 8.72 -8.67 -2.17
CA ARG A 863 8.33 -10.06 -2.49
C ARG A 863 9.20 -11.06 -1.74
N PHE A 864 10.49 -10.76 -1.55
CA PHE A 864 11.40 -11.56 -0.74
C PHE A 864 10.92 -11.66 0.72
N VAL A 865 10.65 -10.53 1.37
CA VAL A 865 10.16 -10.46 2.75
C VAL A 865 8.85 -11.23 2.94
N ARG A 866 7.90 -11.10 1.99
CA ARG A 866 6.67 -11.90 2.02
C ARG A 866 6.98 -13.39 1.96
N GLY A 867 7.86 -13.79 1.04
CA GLY A 867 8.32 -15.16 0.92
C GLY A 867 9.00 -15.69 2.19
N LEU A 868 9.75 -14.86 2.91
CA LEU A 868 10.31 -15.24 4.21
C LEU A 868 9.22 -15.64 5.20
N LYS A 869 8.14 -14.85 5.29
CA LYS A 869 7.00 -15.12 6.19
C LYS A 869 6.22 -16.38 5.78
N GLU A 870 5.91 -16.50 4.50
CA GLU A 870 4.98 -17.52 4.00
C GLU A 870 5.65 -18.87 3.71
N ARG A 871 6.89 -18.86 3.22
CA ARG A 871 7.58 -20.05 2.70
C ARG A 871 8.73 -20.51 3.59
N ILE A 872 9.42 -19.59 4.27
CA ILE A 872 10.64 -19.92 5.02
C ILE A 872 10.37 -20.08 6.52
N ALA A 873 9.54 -19.23 7.12
CA ALA A 873 9.20 -19.34 8.54
C ALA A 873 8.69 -20.74 8.94
N PRO A 874 7.82 -21.41 8.16
CA PRO A 874 7.37 -22.78 8.49
C PRO A 874 8.47 -23.85 8.38
N LEU A 875 9.57 -23.56 7.69
CA LEU A 875 10.69 -24.49 7.51
C LEU A 875 11.79 -24.27 8.55
N CYS A 876 11.80 -23.12 9.22
CA CYS A 876 12.76 -22.82 10.27
C CYS A 876 12.39 -23.56 11.56
N PRO A 877 13.36 -24.19 12.26
CA PRO A 877 13.15 -24.69 13.60
C PRO A 877 12.78 -23.55 14.55
N GLU A 878 11.99 -23.87 15.58
CA GLU A 878 11.52 -22.91 16.57
C GLU A 878 12.70 -22.25 17.29
N GLY A 879 12.68 -20.92 17.41
CA GLY A 879 13.75 -20.15 18.04
C GLY A 879 14.98 -19.87 17.17
N LEU A 880 15.06 -20.42 15.95
CA LEU A 880 16.16 -20.12 15.03
C LEU A 880 16.06 -18.68 14.50
N THR A 881 17.17 -17.94 14.61
CA THR A 881 17.33 -16.63 13.98
C THR A 881 18.08 -16.74 12.65
N LEU A 882 17.47 -16.24 11.57
CA LEU A 882 18.07 -16.18 10.24
C LEU A 882 18.84 -14.85 10.07
N VAL A 883 20.14 -14.91 9.82
CA VAL A 883 21.00 -13.72 9.69
C VAL A 883 21.37 -13.47 8.22
N PHE A 884 21.23 -12.22 7.77
CA PHE A 884 21.62 -11.75 6.43
C PHE A 884 22.75 -10.72 6.51
N GLU A 885 23.78 -10.85 5.68
CA GLU A 885 24.98 -9.99 5.68
C GLU A 885 25.02 -9.05 4.46
N CYS A 886 23.98 -8.24 4.26
CA CYS A 886 23.75 -7.49 3.03
C CYS A 886 24.62 -6.23 2.88
N GLY A 887 25.94 -6.36 2.69
CA GLY A 887 26.82 -5.18 2.53
C GLY A 887 26.55 -4.37 1.26
N ARG A 888 26.56 -5.01 0.09
CA ARG A 888 26.38 -4.31 -1.20
C ARG A 888 25.01 -3.68 -1.32
N TYR A 889 23.98 -4.47 -1.05
CA TYR A 889 22.60 -4.06 -1.27
C TYR A 889 22.23 -2.87 -0.38
N ILE A 890 22.82 -2.76 0.81
CA ILE A 890 22.68 -1.59 1.69
C ILE A 890 23.47 -0.38 1.16
N ALA A 891 24.76 -0.53 0.86
CA ALA A 891 25.62 0.64 0.67
C ALA A 891 25.77 1.13 -0.78
N ALA A 892 25.45 0.33 -1.81
CA ALA A 892 25.78 0.70 -3.18
C ALA A 892 25.12 2.03 -3.61
N SER A 893 23.80 2.15 -3.45
CA SER A 893 22.98 3.26 -3.96
C SER A 893 23.32 4.63 -3.36
N CYS A 894 23.92 4.68 -2.17
CA CYS A 894 24.28 5.93 -1.51
C CYS A 894 25.56 6.58 -2.03
N GLY A 895 26.38 5.86 -2.79
CA GLY A 895 27.69 6.34 -3.21
C GLY A 895 27.80 6.61 -4.69
N TYR A 896 28.61 7.61 -5.02
CA TYR A 896 28.88 8.07 -6.37
C TYR A 896 30.38 8.24 -6.55
N TYR A 897 30.92 7.75 -7.67
CA TYR A 897 32.29 8.03 -8.09
C TYR A 897 32.26 9.06 -9.22
N ALA A 898 32.97 10.16 -9.06
CA ALA A 898 33.01 11.24 -10.03
C ALA A 898 34.44 11.41 -10.57
N ALA A 899 34.58 11.50 -11.89
CA ALA A 899 35.87 11.69 -12.56
C ALA A 899 35.73 12.64 -13.75
N GLU A 900 36.61 13.64 -13.81
CA GLU A 900 36.66 14.61 -14.91
C GLU A 900 37.17 14.00 -16.21
N VAL A 901 36.60 14.42 -17.34
CA VAL A 901 37.07 14.07 -18.67
C VAL A 901 38.32 14.88 -18.99
N ALA A 902 39.48 14.22 -19.00
CA ALA A 902 40.77 14.83 -19.33
C ALA A 902 40.96 15.00 -20.85
N ASP A 903 40.43 14.07 -21.65
CA ASP A 903 40.56 14.09 -23.11
C ASP A 903 39.41 13.32 -23.78
N VAL A 904 39.08 13.67 -25.02
CA VAL A 904 38.18 12.88 -25.88
C VAL A 904 38.84 12.69 -27.24
N LYS A 905 38.83 11.45 -27.74
CA LYS A 905 39.49 11.14 -29.02
C LYS A 905 38.84 9.98 -29.76
N SER A 906 39.13 9.94 -31.06
CA SER A 906 38.75 8.85 -31.94
C SER A 906 39.99 8.10 -32.40
N ASN A 907 39.98 6.77 -32.31
CA ASN A 907 41.07 5.94 -32.79
C ASN A 907 40.51 4.67 -33.44
N HIS A 908 40.97 4.35 -34.66
CA HIS A 908 40.52 3.19 -35.44
C HIS A 908 38.99 2.98 -35.47
N GLY A 909 38.22 4.06 -35.61
CA GLY A 909 36.75 4.01 -35.65
C GLY A 909 36.06 3.83 -34.29
N SER A 910 36.81 3.82 -33.19
CA SER A 910 36.28 3.80 -31.81
C SER A 910 36.46 5.16 -31.14
N HIS A 911 35.51 5.58 -30.30
CA HIS A 911 35.60 6.82 -29.54
C HIS A 911 35.88 6.56 -28.06
N PHE A 912 36.72 7.40 -27.47
CA PHE A 912 37.16 7.30 -26.08
C PHE A 912 36.99 8.64 -25.36
N ALA A 913 36.51 8.57 -24.12
CA ALA A 913 36.65 9.63 -23.13
C ALA A 913 37.63 9.16 -22.06
N LEU A 914 38.73 9.89 -21.91
CA LEU A 914 39.78 9.60 -20.94
C LEU A 914 39.50 10.37 -19.66
N LEU A 915 39.52 9.69 -18.53
CA LEU A 915 39.13 10.25 -17.24
C LEU A 915 40.34 10.50 -16.35
N ARG A 916 40.31 11.59 -15.56
CA ARG A 916 41.18 11.75 -14.40
C ARG A 916 40.67 10.83 -13.29
N GLY A 917 41.19 9.62 -13.29
CA GLY A 917 40.85 8.52 -12.40
C GLY A 917 40.76 7.20 -13.17
N GLY A 918 40.32 6.13 -12.53
CA GLY A 918 40.21 4.83 -13.21
C GLY A 918 40.00 3.68 -12.24
N THR A 919 40.32 2.48 -12.68
CA THR A 919 40.17 1.22 -11.95
C THR A 919 41.05 1.12 -10.70
N HIS A 920 42.08 1.96 -10.55
CA HIS A 920 42.84 2.09 -9.30
C HIS A 920 42.06 2.81 -8.19
N HIS A 921 41.04 3.61 -8.55
CA HIS A 921 40.10 4.24 -7.62
C HIS A 921 38.76 3.49 -7.54
N PHE A 922 38.23 3.07 -8.70
CA PHE A 922 36.95 2.41 -8.81
C PHE A 922 37.06 1.09 -9.59
N ARG A 923 37.55 0.06 -8.91
CA ARG A 923 37.87 -1.23 -9.51
C ARG A 923 36.66 -2.11 -9.82
N LEU A 924 35.51 -1.83 -9.19
CA LEU A 924 34.31 -2.67 -9.28
C LEU A 924 33.99 -3.11 -10.72
N PRO A 925 33.89 -2.23 -11.72
CA PRO A 925 33.51 -2.61 -13.08
C PRO A 925 34.49 -3.60 -13.70
N ALA A 926 35.80 -3.37 -13.53
CA ALA A 926 36.85 -4.25 -14.04
C ALA A 926 36.90 -5.59 -13.32
N SER A 927 36.70 -5.61 -12.00
CA SER A 927 36.68 -6.86 -11.22
C SER A 927 35.46 -7.74 -11.51
N TRP A 928 34.35 -7.13 -11.93
CA TRP A 928 33.08 -7.82 -12.19
C TRP A 928 32.79 -8.02 -13.68
N GLY A 929 33.63 -7.44 -14.56
CA GLY A 929 33.51 -7.61 -16.00
C GLY A 929 32.30 -6.91 -16.62
N HIS A 930 31.81 -5.82 -16.02
CA HIS A 930 30.65 -5.07 -16.52
C HIS A 930 30.99 -3.64 -16.89
N SER A 931 30.12 -3.02 -17.71
CA SER A 931 30.15 -1.56 -17.92
C SER A 931 29.30 -0.90 -16.84
N HIS A 932 29.89 0.03 -16.09
CA HIS A 932 29.18 0.72 -15.03
C HIS A 932 28.21 1.76 -15.60
N PRO A 933 27.00 1.92 -15.05
CA PRO A 933 26.10 3.02 -15.41
C PRO A 933 26.77 4.37 -15.10
N PHE A 934 26.47 5.40 -15.89
CA PHE A 934 27.01 6.75 -15.66
C PHE A 934 26.09 7.85 -16.20
N ARG A 935 26.32 9.07 -15.71
CA ARG A 935 25.74 10.32 -16.22
C ARG A 935 26.86 11.33 -16.47
N VAL A 936 26.73 12.14 -17.51
CA VAL A 936 27.62 13.28 -17.76
C VAL A 936 27.06 14.51 -17.04
N VAL A 937 27.88 15.13 -16.19
CA VAL A 937 27.61 16.42 -15.54
C VAL A 937 28.30 17.50 -16.38
N PRO A 938 27.53 18.33 -17.11
CA PRO A 938 28.10 19.35 -17.98
C PRO A 938 28.75 20.47 -17.16
N ILE A 939 29.97 20.84 -17.55
CA ILE A 939 30.70 21.99 -17.00
C ILE A 939 30.85 23.01 -18.12
N GLU A 940 30.31 24.21 -17.97
CA GLU A 940 30.30 25.19 -19.07
C GLU A 940 31.61 25.98 -19.21
N GLY A 941 32.46 26.03 -18.18
CA GLY A 941 33.74 26.73 -18.23
C GLY A 941 34.71 26.09 -19.24
N TRP A 942 35.45 26.94 -19.97
CA TRP A 942 36.49 26.51 -20.89
C TRP A 942 37.59 27.58 -20.98
N ASP A 943 38.72 27.32 -20.33
CA ASP A 943 39.77 28.32 -20.10
C ASP A 943 40.85 28.32 -21.18
N TYR A 944 40.78 27.41 -22.15
CA TYR A 944 41.76 27.30 -23.22
C TYR A 944 41.40 28.21 -24.40
N PRO A 945 42.41 28.77 -25.10
CA PRO A 945 42.19 29.69 -26.22
C PRO A 945 41.79 28.99 -27.54
N PHE A 946 41.57 27.67 -27.53
CA PHE A 946 41.23 26.84 -28.71
C PHE A 946 39.88 26.16 -28.53
N GLU A 947 39.33 25.57 -29.59
CA GLU A 947 38.02 24.90 -29.53
C GLU A 947 38.02 23.72 -28.54
N ARG A 948 36.95 23.60 -27.76
CA ARG A 948 36.80 22.54 -26.75
C ARG A 948 36.54 21.20 -27.44
N PRO A 949 37.40 20.18 -27.26
CA PRO A 949 37.16 18.87 -27.86
C PRO A 949 35.88 18.24 -27.30
N GLU A 950 35.04 17.71 -28.19
CA GLU A 950 33.77 17.08 -27.85
C GLU A 950 33.44 15.86 -28.71
N LEU A 951 32.61 14.98 -28.14
CA LEU A 951 31.96 13.88 -28.83
C LEU A 951 30.45 13.99 -28.60
N ALA A 952 29.65 13.86 -29.66
CA ALA A 952 28.20 13.97 -29.59
C ALA A 952 27.51 12.91 -30.46
N GLY A 953 26.40 12.36 -29.95
CA GLY A 953 25.56 11.41 -30.68
C GLY A 953 26.23 10.08 -31.05
N CYS A 954 27.33 9.70 -30.39
CA CYS A 954 28.12 8.52 -30.70
C CYS A 954 28.24 7.55 -29.51
N ARG A 955 28.84 6.38 -29.75
CA ARG A 955 29.20 5.43 -28.68
C ARG A 955 30.62 5.69 -28.20
N VAL A 956 30.80 5.72 -26.88
CA VAL A 956 32.05 6.11 -26.23
C VAL A 956 32.46 5.07 -25.20
N THR A 957 33.75 4.73 -25.18
CA THR A 957 34.36 3.97 -24.09
C THR A 957 35.00 4.92 -23.09
N LEU A 958 34.61 4.80 -21.83
CA LEU A 958 35.13 5.58 -20.71
C LEU A 958 36.31 4.84 -20.10
N ALA A 959 37.51 5.34 -20.36
CA ALA A 959 38.77 4.77 -19.91
C ALA A 959 39.45 5.69 -18.91
N GLY A 960 40.19 5.11 -17.97
CA GLY A 960 40.94 5.87 -16.97
C GLY A 960 42.33 6.30 -17.42
N GLU A 961 43.10 6.85 -16.48
CA GLU A 961 44.43 7.43 -16.69
C GLU A 961 45.60 6.43 -16.61
N LEU A 962 45.35 5.14 -16.35
CA LEU A 962 46.41 4.15 -16.21
C LEU A 962 46.98 3.70 -17.57
N CYS A 963 48.25 3.31 -17.57
CA CYS A 963 48.96 2.83 -18.76
C CYS A 963 48.56 1.41 -19.23
N THR A 964 47.32 0.98 -18.97
CA THR A 964 46.82 -0.36 -19.29
C THR A 964 45.48 -0.29 -20.04
N PRO A 965 45.28 -1.08 -21.11
CA PRO A 965 44.01 -1.11 -21.83
C PRO A 965 42.87 -1.73 -21.02
N LYS A 966 43.15 -2.28 -19.83
CA LYS A 966 42.15 -2.80 -18.89
C LYS A 966 41.54 -1.70 -18.02
N ASP A 967 42.04 -0.47 -18.10
CA ASP A 967 41.53 0.66 -17.32
C ASP A 967 40.26 1.24 -17.95
N VAL A 968 39.17 0.48 -17.88
CA VAL A 968 37.89 0.81 -18.49
C VAL A 968 36.80 0.72 -17.44
N LEU A 969 36.01 1.79 -17.28
CA LEU A 969 34.88 1.85 -16.35
C LEU A 969 33.55 1.56 -17.04
N ALA A 970 33.42 1.95 -18.32
CA ALA A 970 32.26 1.65 -19.15
C ALA A 970 32.67 1.54 -20.62
N ARG A 971 32.16 0.53 -21.33
CA ARG A 971 32.57 0.19 -22.70
C ARG A 971 31.44 0.47 -23.68
N ASP A 972 31.78 1.15 -24.77
CA ASP A 972 30.91 1.31 -25.94
C ASP A 972 29.48 1.79 -25.61
N CYS A 973 29.38 2.80 -24.76
CA CYS A 973 28.12 3.33 -24.26
C CYS A 973 27.62 4.52 -25.08
N ARG A 974 26.32 4.54 -25.41
CA ARG A 974 25.73 5.67 -26.15
C ARG A 974 25.76 6.92 -25.27
N THR A 975 26.29 8.01 -25.81
CA THR A 975 26.40 9.30 -25.10
C THR A 975 25.84 10.41 -25.99
N GLU A 976 24.94 11.24 -25.46
CA GLU A 976 24.38 12.36 -26.21
C GLU A 976 25.43 13.42 -26.50
N ARG A 977 26.20 13.79 -25.47
CA ARG A 977 27.31 14.73 -25.55
C ARG A 977 28.28 14.51 -24.39
N ILE A 978 29.58 14.58 -24.66
CA ILE A 978 30.66 14.57 -23.66
C ILE A 978 31.83 15.42 -24.14
N ARG A 979 32.29 16.34 -23.28
CA ARG A 979 33.34 17.31 -23.60
C ARG A 979 34.50 17.19 -22.61
N VAL A 980 35.70 17.56 -23.04
CA VAL A 980 36.85 17.72 -22.12
C VAL A 980 36.48 18.70 -21.00
N GLY A 981 36.74 18.35 -19.74
CA GLY A 981 36.39 19.15 -18.56
C GLY A 981 34.97 18.91 -18.02
N ASP A 982 34.09 18.20 -18.74
CA ASP A 982 32.85 17.68 -18.14
C ASP A 982 33.22 16.63 -17.07
N VAL A 983 32.32 16.37 -16.12
CA VAL A 983 32.54 15.35 -15.08
C VAL A 983 31.63 14.16 -15.34
N VAL A 984 32.18 12.94 -15.33
CA VAL A 984 31.39 11.72 -15.40
C VAL A 984 31.06 11.26 -13.98
N LEU A 985 29.78 11.08 -13.71
CA LEU A 985 29.24 10.59 -12.45
C LEU A 985 28.79 9.12 -12.59
N PHE A 986 29.41 8.24 -11.83
CA PHE A 986 29.09 6.82 -11.73
C PHE A 986 28.26 6.58 -10.45
N PRO A 987 26.93 6.43 -10.53
CA PRO A 987 26.09 6.12 -9.37
C PRO A 987 26.26 4.67 -8.93
N TYR A 988 25.74 4.29 -7.76
CA TYR A 988 25.88 2.93 -7.21
C TYR A 988 27.33 2.50 -6.90
N ALA A 989 28.19 3.47 -6.59
CA ALA A 989 29.60 3.28 -6.25
C ALA A 989 29.88 3.21 -4.73
N GLY A 990 28.83 3.16 -3.90
CA GLY A 990 28.95 3.21 -2.44
C GLY A 990 29.47 1.92 -1.79
N ALA A 991 29.40 0.80 -2.50
CA ALA A 991 29.88 -0.51 -2.06
C ALA A 991 30.93 -1.07 -3.03
N TYR A 992 32.00 -1.64 -2.49
CA TYR A 992 33.12 -2.20 -3.26
C TYR A 992 33.69 -1.21 -4.29
N GLY A 993 33.66 0.08 -3.96
CA GLY A 993 34.29 1.13 -4.75
C GLY A 993 35.75 1.29 -4.37
N TRP A 994 36.06 2.36 -3.63
CA TRP A 994 37.40 2.60 -3.09
C TRP A 994 37.97 1.37 -2.36
N ALA A 995 37.19 0.73 -1.48
CA ALA A 995 37.65 -0.33 -0.57
C ALA A 995 38.32 -1.56 -1.22
N ILE A 996 38.07 -1.86 -2.50
CA ILE A 996 38.70 -3.01 -3.20
C ILE A 996 39.72 -2.61 -4.27
N SER A 997 39.98 -1.31 -4.39
CA SER A 997 40.79 -0.73 -5.45
C SER A 997 42.26 -0.62 -5.04
N HIS A 998 43.16 -0.51 -6.02
CA HIS A 998 44.60 -0.46 -5.77
C HIS A 998 45.05 0.99 -5.57
N HIS A 999 44.91 1.50 -4.34
CA HIS A 999 45.02 2.94 -4.01
C HIS A 999 46.33 3.59 -4.45
N ASP A 1000 47.45 2.88 -4.32
CA ASP A 1000 48.80 3.42 -4.59
C ASP A 1000 49.35 3.02 -5.97
N PHE A 1001 48.53 2.40 -6.81
CA PHE A 1001 48.97 1.91 -8.12
C PHE A 1001 49.40 3.08 -9.03
N LEU A 1002 50.66 3.01 -9.50
CA LEU A 1002 51.34 4.05 -10.30
C LEU A 1002 51.43 5.43 -9.61
N SER A 1003 51.20 5.50 -8.29
CA SER A 1003 51.36 6.73 -7.49
C SER A 1003 50.49 7.91 -7.93
N HIS A 1004 49.31 7.64 -8.52
CA HIS A 1004 48.33 8.69 -8.80
C HIS A 1004 47.73 9.26 -7.50
N PRO A 1005 47.35 10.55 -7.47
CA PRO A 1005 46.73 11.13 -6.28
C PRO A 1005 45.33 10.55 -6.05
N HIS A 1006 45.07 10.16 -4.80
CA HIS A 1006 43.81 9.59 -4.34
C HIS A 1006 42.61 10.54 -4.60
N PRO A 1007 41.38 10.00 -4.79
CA PRO A 1007 40.18 10.81 -4.92
C PRO A 1007 39.83 11.45 -3.57
N ARG A 1008 39.11 12.57 -3.60
CA ARG A 1008 38.51 13.12 -2.37
C ARG A 1008 37.36 12.23 -1.90
N HIS A 1009 37.13 12.17 -0.59
CA HIS A 1009 35.96 11.51 0.00
C HIS A 1009 35.05 12.58 0.62
N VAL A 1010 33.80 12.64 0.18
CA VAL A 1010 32.80 13.60 0.65
C VAL A 1010 31.61 12.84 1.20
N TYR A 1011 31.22 13.15 2.43
CA TYR A 1011 30.02 12.60 3.08
C TYR A 1011 29.01 13.72 3.22
N ILE A 1012 27.81 13.52 2.67
CA ILE A 1012 26.73 14.51 2.60
C ILE A 1012 25.64 14.10 3.59
N GLU A 1013 25.26 15.03 4.45
CA GLU A 1013 24.23 14.89 5.49
C GLU A 1013 23.54 16.26 5.63
N SER A 1014 22.22 16.25 5.84
CA SER A 1014 21.35 17.44 5.94
C SER A 1014 21.38 18.16 7.28
#